data_AF-A0A1L7XUQ8-F1
#
_entry.id   AF-A0A1L7XUQ8-F1
#
_cell.length_a   1.000
_cell.length_b   1.000
_cell.length_c   1.000
_cell.angle_alpha   90.00
_cell.angle_beta   90.00
_cell.angle_gamma   90.00
#
_symmetry.space_group_name_H-M   'P 1'
#
loop_
_entity.id
_entity.type
_entity.pdbx_description
1 polymer ?
#
loop_
_entity_poly.entity_id
_entity_poly.type
_entity_poly.pdbx_seq_one_letter_code
_entity_poly.pdbx_strand_id
1 'polypeptide(L)'
;MANTRGAARGLPLSLSPETYTVGWICAIPTELIAAKAMCDEVHGPLKAQPKHDENNYHLGRIGEHNVVIACLPRIGTVDAAVAGKSMQSTFQNLRFGLMVGVGGGIPSDENDIRLGDIAVSLPSEQAGGVIQYDMGKDEDGGFCRTGSLNSPPNLLLAAIQTLRAERALGREITDVVNGAFVEEDDEEWRFPANEPDVLFEDGYDHGITGGRERVRSARKSTNPKFFYGNIGSGNSVIKNAEERRRLAADGKLICFEMEAAGLMNFFKCIVIRGICDYADKHKHKKWQPYAASVAAAYAKKLLSLITPGAVEALEPVKKNQHWIVPRQINPHFTGRTQILQTLREKLCTGKDDTHEKVQKRFVIRGMGGSGKSEVCLKFAYENRENFWGIFWIDASDEGSIKRGVADAAKRASNGVDVAYADAKLWFENLNKSWLLILDNADNNDLNYLNFFPSGDSGCILMSTRVVECQQYNTVGYQDADFEKLGVKDSIELLLKSAHIPPEKWDWPQVLDDARKVVSDDCLGQHALAITQAGAFISQRLCTLGEYPAMFNKQRVILLNYRRKQAESRYGDVYATFEVSAEAMKATSHRQDWVDALELLNILAFLHREGVIEEMFTKAWTRAIATTKKDPEDEIRLPSLWHVNHMRRILRQSSDSPIELVLLSLRNAASALQSFSLITIHQETGDISMHALVHAWAKDRLAADAQNIAWATAASILSLSIESFGYREFFPKIQSHIEFSVGPDPEQLFANSKHPGLEIGRILYPFTYVMVRLRNDYLAEVLADVLCSRIGYEISPQSRNWRDVLYLQAMCKDQVAKYNEEMDILENVVLFDKYNLPAEDSRSAQARHLLGMAHNKLGNYPEAIGLFEDVLQTRRKLLAPTHPDCLISQHELAGAYLNNNQVDKALELLEEVTQIQEKTLLSTHPDRLASQHELAKAYLNNNQVDKAIELLEKVTQIREKTLLSTHPDRLASQHELARAYLRNNQVDKAIELFEEVTQIKEKTLLSTHPQSLISRQELARAYYVHGEYQKALPIIKEVVRIRSEQDEPGYLYRVYSEQILSVCRSGMERELSESGTIADASGIKSVAAAQD
;
A
#
# COMPACT_ATOMS: atom_id res chain seq x y z
N MET A 1 -4.40 66.63 19.49
CA MET A 1 -5.49 66.38 18.50
C MET A 1 -5.57 64.88 18.31
N ALA A 2 -6.65 64.28 18.81
CA ALA A 2 -6.93 62.86 18.63
C ALA A 2 -7.21 62.57 17.16
N ASN A 3 -6.52 61.59 16.57
CA ASN A 3 -6.87 61.04 15.28
C ASN A 3 -7.02 59.52 15.43
N THR A 4 -8.25 59.14 15.71
CA THR A 4 -8.78 57.79 15.72
C THR A 4 -8.60 57.13 14.36
N ARG A 5 -7.78 56.07 14.26
CA ARG A 5 -7.86 55.11 13.15
C ARG A 5 -9.09 54.23 13.37
N GLY A 6 -10.22 54.68 12.86
CA GLY A 6 -11.36 53.83 12.60
C GLY A 6 -11.03 52.84 11.48
N ALA A 7 -10.88 51.57 11.82
CA ALA A 7 -11.05 50.46 10.88
C ALA A 7 -12.41 49.83 11.15
N ALA A 8 -13.21 49.69 10.10
CA ALA A 8 -14.52 49.05 10.14
C ALA A 8 -14.44 47.69 10.83
N ARG A 9 -15.24 47.46 11.88
CA ARG A 9 -15.46 46.14 12.48
C ARG A 9 -16.29 45.29 11.52
N GLY A 10 -15.66 44.77 10.46
CA GLY A 10 -16.10 43.55 9.81
C GLY A 10 -15.91 42.37 10.76
N LEU A 11 -16.76 41.36 10.67
CA LEU A 11 -16.55 40.09 11.37
C LEU A 11 -15.14 39.54 11.05
N PRO A 12 -14.40 38.99 12.02
CA PRO A 12 -13.08 38.44 11.76
C PRO A 12 -13.13 37.42 10.61
N LEU A 13 -12.24 37.56 9.63
CA LEU A 13 -12.10 36.59 8.55
C LEU A 13 -11.80 35.21 9.15
N SER A 14 -12.73 34.28 8.98
CA SER A 14 -12.57 32.88 9.40
C SER A 14 -12.09 32.09 8.18
N LEU A 15 -10.80 31.73 8.18
CA LEU A 15 -10.19 30.95 7.12
C LEU A 15 -10.22 29.45 7.45
N SER A 16 -10.13 28.63 6.41
CA SER A 16 -10.08 27.17 6.55
C SER A 16 -8.75 26.71 7.13
N PRO A 17 -8.70 25.65 7.97
CA PRO A 17 -7.45 25.12 8.53
C PRO A 17 -6.37 24.80 7.49
N GLU A 18 -6.77 24.44 6.27
CA GLU A 18 -5.89 24.09 5.15
C GLU A 18 -5.14 25.31 4.57
N THR A 19 -5.53 26.52 4.95
CA THR A 19 -4.88 27.76 4.49
C THR A 19 -3.64 28.13 5.30
N TYR A 20 -3.42 27.48 6.46
CA TYR A 20 -2.30 27.76 7.36
C TYR A 20 -1.12 26.86 7.03
N THR A 21 0.05 27.47 6.85
CA THR A 21 1.26 26.79 6.39
C THR A 21 2.40 26.83 7.42
N VAL A 22 2.32 27.72 8.41
CA VAL A 22 3.34 27.90 9.44
C VAL A 22 2.74 27.71 10.83
N GLY A 23 3.33 26.82 11.63
CA GLY A 23 2.97 26.67 13.03
C GLY A 23 3.96 27.36 13.96
N TRP A 24 3.49 27.93 15.06
CA TRP A 24 4.30 28.63 16.04
C TRP A 24 3.90 28.17 17.44
N ILE A 25 4.86 27.67 18.21
CA ILE A 25 4.63 27.17 19.57
C ILE A 25 5.33 28.08 20.57
N CYS A 26 4.58 28.49 21.60
CA CYS A 26 5.03 29.27 22.74
C CYS A 26 4.90 28.40 24.00
N ALA A 27 5.90 28.40 24.87
CA ALA A 27 5.91 27.67 26.13
C ALA A 27 5.09 28.37 27.23
N ILE A 28 5.06 29.70 27.24
CA ILE A 28 4.43 30.50 28.31
C ILE A 28 3.58 31.67 27.77
N PRO A 29 2.63 32.22 28.57
CA PRO A 29 1.77 33.32 28.13
C PRO A 29 2.52 34.57 27.67
N THR A 30 3.65 34.91 28.29
CA THR A 30 4.50 36.06 27.87
C THR A 30 4.97 35.91 26.43
N GLU A 31 5.34 34.69 26.02
CA GLU A 31 5.77 34.40 24.65
C GLU A 31 4.59 34.44 23.68
N LEU A 32 3.38 34.02 24.11
CA LEU A 32 2.16 34.16 23.32
C LEU A 32 1.82 35.64 23.07
N ILE A 33 1.94 36.52 24.08
CA ILE A 33 1.70 37.96 23.90
C ILE A 33 2.66 38.54 22.86
N ALA A 34 3.95 38.23 22.97
CA ALA A 34 4.96 38.64 21.98
C ALA A 34 4.65 38.13 20.56
N ALA A 35 4.29 36.85 20.42
CA ALA A 35 3.94 36.26 19.13
C ALA A 35 2.71 36.93 18.51
N LYS A 36 1.67 37.19 19.30
CA LYS A 36 0.44 37.87 18.85
C LYS A 36 0.70 39.29 18.36
N ALA A 37 1.60 40.03 19.04
CA ALA A 37 1.98 41.38 18.64
C ALA A 37 2.71 41.43 17.28
N MET A 38 3.23 40.29 16.81
CA MET A 38 3.88 40.19 15.50
C MET A 38 2.91 39.95 14.34
N CYS A 39 1.66 39.58 14.60
CA CYS A 39 0.65 39.39 13.55
C CYS A 39 0.28 40.72 12.88
N ASP A 40 0.34 40.75 11.55
CA ASP A 40 -0.14 41.89 10.75
C ASP A 40 -1.68 41.88 10.63
N GLU A 41 -2.29 40.70 10.68
CA GLU A 41 -3.73 40.48 10.66
C GLU A 41 -4.11 39.36 11.65
N VAL A 42 -5.24 39.52 12.33
CA VAL A 42 -5.79 38.51 13.25
C VAL A 42 -7.03 37.87 12.61
N HIS A 43 -7.02 36.55 12.48
CA HIS A 43 -8.13 35.78 11.93
C HIS A 43 -9.11 35.35 13.03
N GLY A 44 -10.34 35.05 12.66
CA GLY A 44 -11.36 34.52 13.56
C GLY A 44 -11.03 33.11 14.08
N PRO A 45 -11.64 32.66 15.19
CA PRO A 45 -11.41 31.32 15.73
C PRO A 45 -11.87 30.22 14.75
N LEU A 46 -11.36 29.00 14.96
CA LEU A 46 -11.83 27.81 14.25
C LEU A 46 -13.32 27.58 14.49
N LYS A 47 -14.07 27.28 13.42
CA LYS A 47 -15.49 26.92 13.52
C LYS A 47 -15.69 25.51 14.08
N ALA A 48 -14.73 24.62 13.85
CA ALA A 48 -14.73 23.23 14.32
C ALA A 48 -13.28 22.76 14.53
N GLN A 49 -13.05 22.01 15.60
CA GLN A 49 -11.75 21.42 15.96
C GLN A 49 -11.97 19.94 16.32
N PRO A 50 -11.04 19.04 15.98
CA PRO A 50 -11.14 17.62 16.35
C PRO A 50 -11.29 17.43 17.87
N LYS A 51 -12.08 16.42 18.29
CA LYS A 51 -12.36 16.18 19.72
C LYS A 51 -11.12 15.85 20.56
N HIS A 52 -10.07 15.34 19.93
CA HIS A 52 -8.81 14.96 20.58
C HIS A 52 -7.77 16.09 20.59
N ASP A 53 -8.07 17.23 19.96
CA ASP A 53 -7.20 18.41 20.01
C ASP A 53 -7.73 19.35 21.10
N GLU A 54 -6.96 19.47 22.19
CA GLU A 54 -7.27 20.33 23.34
C GLU A 54 -6.54 21.68 23.29
N ASN A 55 -5.76 21.96 22.24
CA ASN A 55 -5.06 23.22 22.11
C ASN A 55 -6.02 24.39 21.88
N ASN A 56 -5.62 25.57 22.32
CA ASN A 56 -6.26 26.83 21.93
C ASN A 56 -5.36 27.58 20.95
N TYR A 57 -5.91 27.91 19.78
CA TYR A 57 -5.15 28.52 18.69
C TYR A 57 -5.43 30.00 18.54
N HIS A 58 -4.36 30.79 18.41
CA HIS A 58 -4.44 32.13 17.86
C HIS A 58 -4.06 32.08 16.39
N LEU A 59 -4.93 32.60 15.53
CA LEU A 59 -4.79 32.53 14.09
C LEU A 59 -4.54 33.92 13.52
N GLY A 60 -3.59 34.04 12.59
CA GLY A 60 -3.30 35.32 11.97
C GLY A 60 -2.43 35.22 10.73
N ARG A 61 -1.98 36.37 10.25
CA ARG A 61 -1.06 36.50 9.13
C ARG A 61 0.19 37.28 9.55
N ILE A 62 1.37 36.81 9.13
CA ILE A 62 2.65 37.52 9.26
C ILE A 62 3.26 37.61 7.85
N GLY A 63 3.39 38.82 7.32
CA GLY A 63 3.72 39.05 5.92
C GLY A 63 2.68 38.39 5.01
N GLU A 64 3.14 37.47 4.17
CA GLU A 64 2.29 36.68 3.26
C GLU A 64 1.97 35.27 3.79
N HIS A 65 2.34 34.96 5.04
CA HIS A 65 2.16 33.63 5.63
C HIS A 65 1.01 33.59 6.62
N ASN A 66 0.10 32.62 6.46
CA ASN A 66 -0.91 32.33 7.46
C ASN A 66 -0.30 31.46 8.57
N VAL A 67 -0.32 31.99 9.79
CA VAL A 67 0.35 31.42 10.96
C VAL A 67 -0.68 30.96 11.99
N VAL A 68 -0.48 29.76 12.53
CA VAL A 68 -1.18 29.26 13.71
C VAL A 68 -0.24 29.29 14.91
N ILE A 69 -0.66 29.96 15.98
CA ILE A 69 0.09 30.09 17.23
C ILE A 69 -0.64 29.31 18.33
N ALA A 70 0.08 28.45 19.05
CA ALA A 70 -0.41 27.77 20.25
C ALA A 70 0.50 28.05 21.45
N CYS A 71 -0.10 28.13 22.63
CA CYS A 71 0.63 28.19 23.90
C CYS A 71 0.47 26.87 24.63
N LEU A 72 1.56 26.34 25.17
CA LEU A 72 1.54 25.08 25.91
C LEU A 72 0.73 25.22 27.22
N PRO A 73 0.01 24.16 27.63
CA PRO A 73 -0.68 24.15 28.93
C PRO A 73 0.32 24.07 30.09
N ARG A 74 1.45 23.39 29.88
CA ARG A 74 2.59 23.28 30.81
C ARG A 74 3.90 23.26 30.01
N ILE A 75 4.96 23.73 30.65
CA ILE A 75 6.32 23.72 30.12
C ILE A 75 6.84 22.28 30.12
N GLY A 76 7.48 21.85 29.04
CA GLY A 76 8.16 20.56 28.95
C GLY A 76 8.08 19.92 27.57
N THR A 77 8.96 18.95 27.34
CA THR A 77 9.08 18.25 26.04
C THR A 77 7.82 17.47 25.65
N VAL A 78 7.13 16.86 26.63
CA VAL A 78 5.91 16.06 26.39
C VAL A 78 4.74 16.95 25.97
N ASP A 79 4.46 18.02 26.74
CA ASP A 79 3.37 18.94 26.41
C ASP A 79 3.64 19.66 25.07
N ALA A 80 4.90 20.03 24.80
CA ALA A 80 5.30 20.53 23.49
C ALA A 80 4.99 19.53 22.38
N ALA A 81 5.30 18.25 22.61
CA ALA A 81 5.09 17.22 21.62
C ALA A 81 3.62 16.95 21.30
N VAL A 82 2.78 16.93 22.34
CA VAL A 82 1.32 16.80 22.22
C VAL A 82 0.75 17.99 21.48
N ALA A 83 1.12 19.21 21.87
CA ALA A 83 0.64 20.42 21.23
C ALA A 83 1.00 20.47 19.73
N GLY A 84 2.26 20.14 19.39
CA GLY A 84 2.73 20.08 18.01
C GLY A 84 1.98 19.04 17.16
N LYS A 85 1.76 17.82 17.70
CA LYS A 85 1.01 16.78 17.00
C LYS A 85 -0.45 17.13 16.78
N SER A 86 -1.11 17.69 17.80
CA SER A 86 -2.50 18.12 17.69
C SER A 86 -2.65 19.27 16.68
N MET A 87 -1.70 20.22 16.68
CA MET A 87 -1.63 21.29 15.68
C MET A 87 -1.47 20.75 14.27
N GLN A 88 -0.57 19.78 14.03
CA GLN A 88 -0.43 19.12 12.73
C GLN A 88 -1.69 18.37 12.29
N SER A 89 -2.40 17.75 13.25
CA SER A 89 -3.65 17.04 12.97
C SER A 89 -4.76 18.00 12.53
N THR A 90 -4.83 19.19 13.12
CA THR A 90 -5.87 20.18 12.85
C THR A 90 -5.55 21.02 11.60
N PHE A 91 -4.28 21.42 11.43
CA PHE A 91 -3.80 22.22 10.31
C PHE A 91 -2.95 21.36 9.37
N GLN A 92 -3.64 20.64 8.47
CA GLN A 92 -3.01 19.61 7.63
C GLN A 92 -2.03 20.16 6.58
N ASN A 93 -2.08 21.46 6.30
CA ASN A 93 -1.23 22.10 5.32
C ASN A 93 0.03 22.75 5.93
N LEU A 94 0.32 22.50 7.21
CA LEU A 94 1.55 22.96 7.84
C LEU A 94 2.79 22.39 7.13
N ARG A 95 3.79 23.25 6.92
CA ARG A 95 5.04 22.94 6.21
C ARG A 95 6.22 22.90 7.16
N PHE A 96 6.26 23.81 8.11
CA PHE A 96 7.26 23.86 9.17
C PHE A 96 6.71 24.56 10.41
N GLY A 97 7.43 24.39 11.52
CA GLY A 97 7.14 25.02 12.79
C GLY A 97 8.18 26.05 13.19
N LEU A 98 7.82 26.92 14.14
CA LEU A 98 8.71 27.78 14.89
C LEU A 98 8.51 27.48 16.38
N MET A 99 9.59 27.26 17.13
CA MET A 99 9.57 27.27 18.59
C MET A 99 10.23 28.57 19.03
N VAL A 100 9.42 29.56 19.40
CA VAL A 100 9.91 30.92 19.70
C VAL A 100 9.54 31.27 21.12
N GLY A 101 10.53 31.71 21.88
CA GLY A 101 10.31 32.06 23.27
C GLY A 101 11.55 32.60 23.96
N VAL A 102 11.63 32.42 25.27
CA VAL A 102 12.78 32.81 26.07
C VAL A 102 13.63 31.61 26.46
N GLY A 103 14.90 31.85 26.75
CA GLY A 103 15.83 30.82 27.22
C GLY A 103 16.96 31.41 28.06
N GLY A 104 17.72 30.52 28.69
CA GLY A 104 18.92 30.89 29.45
C GLY A 104 20.14 30.94 28.54
N GLY A 105 20.86 32.06 28.51
CA GLY A 105 22.04 32.24 27.67
C GLY A 105 23.31 31.64 28.30
N ILE A 106 24.27 31.28 27.45
CA ILE A 106 25.56 30.73 27.88
C ILE A 106 26.69 31.67 27.42
N PRO A 107 27.11 32.63 28.26
CA PRO A 107 28.24 33.51 27.94
C PRO A 107 29.55 32.72 27.90
N SER A 108 30.41 33.04 26.94
CA SER A 108 31.78 32.50 26.83
C SER A 108 32.73 33.57 26.27
N ASP A 109 34.03 33.29 26.29
CA ASP A 109 35.03 34.21 25.71
C ASP A 109 34.84 34.37 24.19
N GLU A 110 34.35 33.33 23.52
CA GLU A 110 34.04 33.35 22.08
C GLU A 110 32.70 34.04 21.79
N ASN A 111 31.69 33.82 22.64
CA ASN A 111 30.34 34.37 22.48
C ASN A 111 29.95 35.20 23.71
N ASP A 112 30.07 36.53 23.62
CA ASP A 112 29.62 37.50 24.63
C ASP A 112 28.09 37.59 24.68
N ILE A 113 27.37 36.49 24.96
CA ILE A 113 25.90 36.45 25.04
C ILE A 113 25.42 37.29 26.24
N ARG A 114 24.39 38.13 26.05
CA ARG A 114 23.82 39.03 27.07
C ARG A 114 22.30 38.93 27.17
N LEU A 115 21.74 39.43 28.27
CA LEU A 115 20.30 39.59 28.42
C LEU A 115 19.74 40.47 27.28
N GLY A 116 18.65 40.03 26.68
CA GLY A 116 18.03 40.65 25.51
C GLY A 116 18.69 40.31 24.17
N ASP A 117 19.75 39.52 24.12
CA ASP A 117 20.26 38.93 22.87
C ASP A 117 19.38 37.76 22.40
N ILE A 118 19.61 37.28 21.18
CA ILE A 118 18.85 36.17 20.57
C ILE A 118 19.78 35.01 20.24
N ALA A 119 19.42 33.81 20.69
CA ALA A 119 20.01 32.54 20.28
C ALA A 119 19.10 31.85 19.25
N VAL A 120 19.68 31.36 18.16
CA VAL A 120 18.97 30.67 17.08
C VAL A 120 19.61 29.32 16.84
N SER A 121 18.80 28.25 16.79
CA SER A 121 19.31 26.91 16.54
C SER A 121 19.92 26.80 15.15
N LEU A 122 21.17 26.33 15.08
CA LEU A 122 21.86 26.05 13.83
C LEU A 122 22.57 24.69 13.93
N PRO A 123 22.39 23.77 12.96
CA PRO A 123 23.07 22.49 12.94
C PRO A 123 24.60 22.64 12.96
N SER A 124 25.27 21.69 13.60
CA SER A 124 26.72 21.53 13.65
C SER A 124 27.09 20.11 13.22
N GLU A 125 28.39 19.82 13.03
CA GLU A 125 28.86 18.46 12.67
C GLU A 125 28.40 17.37 13.64
N GLN A 126 28.08 17.74 14.89
CA GLN A 126 27.74 16.81 15.96
C GLN A 126 26.25 16.81 16.36
N ALA A 127 25.42 17.72 15.83
CA ALA A 127 24.00 17.82 16.20
C ALA A 127 23.14 18.59 15.19
N GLY A 128 21.85 18.26 15.12
CA GLY A 128 20.83 18.93 14.29
C GLY A 128 20.45 20.36 14.71
N GLY A 129 21.20 20.99 15.63
CA GLY A 129 20.96 22.34 16.14
C GLY A 129 20.21 22.39 17.49
N VAL A 130 19.65 21.27 17.93
CA VAL A 130 19.12 21.07 19.28
C VAL A 130 19.73 19.80 19.85
N ILE A 131 20.14 19.83 21.11
CA ILE A 131 20.71 18.70 21.84
C ILE A 131 19.86 18.44 23.07
N GLN A 132 19.34 17.22 23.20
CA GLN A 132 18.68 16.81 24.43
C GLN A 132 19.74 16.42 25.47
N TYR A 133 20.00 17.28 26.45
CA TYR A 133 21.15 17.09 27.36
C TYR A 133 20.91 16.04 28.45
N ASP A 134 19.65 15.68 28.73
CA ASP A 134 19.25 14.75 29.78
C ASP A 134 18.83 13.37 29.25
N MET A 135 19.09 13.07 27.97
CA MET A 135 18.79 11.78 27.34
C MET A 135 20.07 10.98 27.05
N GLY A 136 20.25 9.85 27.74
CA GLY A 136 21.47 9.06 27.68
C GLY A 136 21.44 7.83 28.58
N LYS A 137 22.56 7.11 28.63
CA LYS A 137 22.79 5.95 29.51
C LYS A 137 23.83 6.31 30.55
N ASP A 138 23.60 5.91 31.79
CA ASP A 138 24.66 5.89 32.80
C ASP A 138 25.52 4.64 32.58
N GLU A 139 26.79 4.86 32.24
CA GLU A 139 27.81 3.82 32.12
C GLU A 139 28.86 3.97 33.24
N ASP A 140 29.72 2.97 33.46
CA ASP A 140 30.74 2.98 34.53
C ASP A 140 31.74 4.15 34.43
N GLY A 141 31.77 4.87 33.30
CA GLY A 141 32.54 6.10 33.05
C GLY A 141 31.76 7.42 33.15
N GLY A 142 30.47 7.37 33.50
CA GLY A 142 29.56 8.53 33.58
C GLY A 142 28.42 8.50 32.55
N PHE A 143 27.59 9.54 32.58
CA PHE A 143 26.45 9.69 31.66
C PHE A 143 26.91 9.91 30.21
N CYS A 144 26.55 8.97 29.33
CA CYS A 144 26.78 9.06 27.89
C CYS A 144 25.47 9.38 27.17
N ARG A 145 25.41 10.52 26.46
CA ARG A 145 24.25 10.89 25.64
C ARG A 145 24.04 9.88 24.52
N THR A 146 22.78 9.53 24.25
CA THR A 146 22.42 8.59 23.18
C THR A 146 21.36 9.20 22.27
N GLY A 147 21.67 9.30 20.98
CA GLY A 147 20.74 9.76 19.94
C GLY A 147 21.00 11.19 19.45
N SER A 148 20.45 11.49 18.28
CA SER A 148 20.52 12.80 17.63
C SER A 148 19.11 13.27 17.24
N LEU A 149 18.81 14.54 17.50
CA LEU A 149 17.56 15.17 17.04
C LEU A 149 17.70 15.65 15.59
N ASN A 150 16.59 15.60 14.84
CA ASN A 150 16.54 16.09 13.46
C ASN A 150 16.89 17.58 13.34
N SER A 151 17.28 18.00 12.14
CA SER A 151 17.61 19.40 11.80
C SER A 151 16.42 20.18 11.20
N PRO A 152 16.40 21.53 11.34
CA PRO A 152 15.40 22.38 10.70
C PRO A 152 15.39 22.26 9.17
N PRO A 153 14.27 22.55 8.48
CA PRO A 153 14.21 22.59 7.02
C PRO A 153 15.29 23.48 6.39
N ASN A 154 15.88 23.02 5.28
CA ASN A 154 16.89 23.79 4.53
C ASN A 154 16.40 25.18 4.11
N LEU A 155 15.09 25.36 3.88
CA LEU A 155 14.49 26.66 3.58
C LEU A 155 14.71 27.66 4.72
N LEU A 156 14.51 27.24 5.98
CA LEU A 156 14.76 28.08 7.15
C LEU A 156 16.25 28.36 7.32
N LEU A 157 17.10 27.34 7.11
CA LEU A 157 18.56 27.49 7.20
C LEU A 157 19.10 28.49 6.16
N ALA A 158 18.59 28.47 4.94
CA ALA A 158 18.95 29.43 3.89
C ALA A 158 18.51 30.87 4.24
N ALA A 159 17.30 31.02 4.78
CA ALA A 159 16.80 32.31 5.24
C ALA A 159 17.64 32.88 6.40
N ILE A 160 18.11 32.03 7.33
CA ILE A 160 19.05 32.44 8.38
C ILE A 160 20.36 32.95 7.80
N GLN A 161 20.95 32.27 6.80
CA GLN A 161 22.21 32.74 6.20
C GLN A 161 22.05 34.14 5.59
N THR A 162 20.87 34.43 5.04
CA THR A 162 20.54 35.78 4.53
C THR A 162 20.47 36.79 5.68
N LEU A 163 19.79 36.47 6.79
CA LEU A 163 19.75 37.34 7.98
C LEU A 163 21.14 37.59 8.57
N ARG A 164 22.03 36.60 8.57
CA ARG A 164 23.41 36.73 9.07
C ARG A 164 24.24 37.74 8.28
N ALA A 165 23.89 37.97 7.01
CA ALA A 165 24.56 38.95 6.17
C ALA A 165 24.03 40.39 6.37
N GLU A 166 22.88 40.57 7.04
CA GLU A 166 22.24 41.87 7.21
C GLU A 166 22.87 42.66 8.36
N ARG A 167 23.56 43.77 8.01
CA ARG A 167 24.29 44.61 8.98
C ARG A 167 23.36 45.43 9.86
N ALA A 168 22.17 45.77 9.36
CA ALA A 168 21.20 46.58 10.09
C ALA A 168 20.25 45.76 10.97
N LEU A 169 20.34 44.42 10.96
CA LEU A 169 19.33 43.54 11.56
C LEU A 169 19.01 43.87 13.01
N GLY A 170 20.02 44.16 13.84
CA GLY A 170 19.79 44.54 15.25
C GLY A 170 18.89 45.77 15.39
N ARG A 171 19.07 46.79 14.55
CA ARG A 171 18.22 47.99 14.55
C ARG A 171 16.82 47.66 14.05
N GLU A 172 16.71 46.90 12.97
CA GLU A 172 15.42 46.51 12.41
C GLU A 172 14.56 45.72 13.40
N ILE A 173 15.16 44.80 14.15
CA ILE A 173 14.48 44.06 15.21
C ILE A 173 13.99 45.02 16.31
N THR A 174 14.83 45.96 16.75
CA THR A 174 14.43 46.99 17.71
C THR A 174 13.29 47.86 17.17
N ASP A 175 13.32 48.23 15.89
CA ASP A 175 12.25 49.02 15.25
C ASP A 175 10.93 48.23 15.19
N VAL A 176 10.98 46.93 14.87
CA VAL A 176 9.80 46.05 14.89
C VAL A 176 9.22 45.94 16.30
N VAL A 177 10.05 45.75 17.32
CA VAL A 177 9.60 45.70 18.73
C VAL A 177 8.97 47.03 19.15
N ASN A 178 9.65 48.15 18.91
CA ASN A 178 9.13 49.48 19.27
C ASN A 178 7.85 49.84 18.51
N GLY A 179 7.68 49.35 17.28
CA GLY A 179 6.46 49.53 16.50
C GLY A 179 5.29 48.65 16.94
N ALA A 180 5.58 47.48 17.51
CA ALA A 180 4.56 46.55 18.03
C ALA A 180 4.08 46.92 19.45
N PHE A 181 4.92 47.58 20.23
CA PHE A 181 4.71 47.89 21.65
C PHE A 181 4.87 49.41 21.89
N VAL A 182 3.83 50.16 21.51
CA VAL A 182 3.86 51.64 21.47
C VAL A 182 3.19 52.31 22.68
N GLU A 183 2.31 51.61 23.39
CA GLU A 183 1.55 52.19 24.49
C GLU A 183 2.43 52.38 25.73
N GLU A 184 2.02 53.28 26.64
CA GLU A 184 2.78 53.53 27.88
C GLU A 184 2.87 52.27 28.75
N ASP A 185 1.81 51.47 28.80
CA ASP A 185 1.76 50.19 29.55
C ASP A 185 2.66 49.09 28.92
N ASP A 186 3.17 49.29 27.70
CA ASP A 186 4.03 48.32 27.01
C ASP A 186 5.55 48.53 27.27
N GLU A 187 5.93 49.39 28.23
CA GLU A 187 7.35 49.69 28.51
C GLU A 187 8.20 48.44 28.78
N GLU A 188 7.65 47.42 29.45
CA GLU A 188 8.36 46.17 29.79
C GLU A 188 8.77 45.33 28.56
N TRP A 189 8.12 45.53 27.42
CA TRP A 189 8.38 44.80 26.17
C TRP A 189 9.49 45.43 25.32
N ARG A 190 9.97 46.60 25.72
CA ARG A 190 11.06 47.36 25.07
C ARG A 190 12.35 47.25 25.87
N PHE A 191 13.46 47.73 25.31
CA PHE A 191 14.78 47.57 25.95
C PHE A 191 14.77 48.21 27.36
N PRO A 192 15.07 47.45 28.42
CA PRO A 192 14.94 47.93 29.79
C PRO A 192 16.15 48.78 30.19
N ALA A 193 16.14 50.07 29.83
CA ALA A 193 17.29 50.98 30.00
C ALA A 193 17.77 51.14 31.45
N ASN A 194 16.89 50.92 32.44
CA ASN A 194 17.19 51.05 33.86
C ASN A 194 17.59 49.73 34.55
N GLU A 195 17.58 48.61 33.82
CA GLU A 195 17.95 47.30 34.37
C GLU A 195 19.35 46.92 33.89
N PRO A 196 20.33 46.77 34.81
CA PRO A 196 21.68 46.36 34.42
C PRO A 196 21.71 44.90 33.94
N ASP A 197 22.62 44.61 33.02
CA ASP A 197 23.02 43.24 32.70
C ASP A 197 23.94 42.72 33.81
N VAL A 198 23.45 41.77 34.61
CA VAL A 198 24.15 41.21 35.77
C VAL A 198 24.46 39.74 35.50
N LEU A 199 25.74 39.39 35.53
CA LEU A 199 26.22 38.01 35.42
C LEU A 199 26.84 37.59 36.76
N PHE A 200 26.55 36.38 37.22
CA PHE A 200 27.10 35.85 38.46
C PHE A 200 28.38 35.06 38.17
N GLU A 201 29.42 35.23 39.02
CA GLU A 201 30.70 34.53 38.84
C GLU A 201 30.58 33.01 39.12
N ASP A 202 31.26 32.22 38.29
CA ASP A 202 31.29 30.75 38.41
C ASP A 202 32.20 30.33 39.58
N GLY A 203 31.66 29.63 40.59
CA GLY A 203 32.45 28.96 41.64
C GLY A 203 32.14 29.30 43.11
N TYR A 204 30.97 29.87 43.42
CA TYR A 204 30.59 30.16 44.82
C TYR A 204 29.44 29.27 45.29
N ASP A 205 29.66 28.51 46.36
CA ASP A 205 28.61 27.77 47.06
C ASP A 205 27.77 28.76 47.90
N HIS A 206 26.44 28.70 47.76
CA HIS A 206 25.54 29.69 48.35
C HIS A 206 25.31 29.42 49.86
N GLY A 207 26.37 29.60 50.65
CA GLY A 207 26.31 29.66 52.11
C GLY A 207 26.32 31.10 52.62
N ILE A 208 25.16 31.57 53.11
CA ILE A 208 24.91 32.70 54.05
C ILE A 208 25.45 34.11 53.67
N THR A 209 26.32 34.27 52.67
CA THR A 209 26.79 35.57 52.17
C THR A 209 26.68 35.63 50.64
N GLY A 210 26.00 36.65 50.13
CA GLY A 210 25.59 36.78 48.72
C GLY A 210 26.74 36.64 47.72
N GLY A 211 26.47 35.96 46.60
CA GLY A 211 27.43 35.77 45.51
C GLY A 211 27.88 37.10 44.91
N ARG A 212 29.10 37.14 44.34
CA ARG A 212 29.60 38.34 43.64
C ARG A 212 28.83 38.55 42.34
N GLU A 213 27.90 39.48 42.37
CA GLU A 213 27.26 40.06 41.18
C GLU A 213 28.30 40.83 40.36
N ARG A 214 28.46 40.47 39.09
CA ARG A 214 29.25 41.24 38.13
C ARG A 214 28.30 42.00 37.21
N VAL A 215 28.06 43.28 37.53
CA VAL A 215 27.40 44.21 36.62
C VAL A 215 28.29 44.39 35.39
N ARG A 216 27.79 44.01 34.21
CA ARG A 216 28.54 44.07 32.95
C ARG A 216 28.49 45.48 32.39
N SER A 217 29.62 45.98 31.89
CA SER A 217 29.68 47.29 31.21
C SER A 217 28.72 47.34 30.02
N ALA A 218 27.99 48.45 29.88
CA ALA A 218 27.02 48.63 28.79
C ALA A 218 27.71 48.54 27.42
N ARG A 219 27.05 47.90 26.43
CA ARG A 219 27.51 47.91 25.04
C ARG A 219 27.31 49.31 24.44
N LYS A 220 28.03 49.60 23.35
CA LYS A 220 27.87 50.85 22.56
C LYS A 220 26.47 51.03 21.95
N SER A 221 25.71 49.94 21.84
CA SER A 221 24.37 49.88 21.23
C SER A 221 23.46 49.03 22.11
N THR A 222 22.20 49.43 22.23
CA THR A 222 21.12 48.70 22.93
C THR A 222 20.43 47.66 22.05
N ASN A 223 20.70 47.68 20.73
CA ASN A 223 20.17 46.69 19.79
C ASN A 223 20.63 45.26 20.16
N PRO A 224 19.76 44.24 20.02
CA PRO A 224 20.10 42.85 20.29
C PRO A 224 21.17 42.31 19.34
N LYS A 225 22.01 41.39 19.83
CA LYS A 225 22.91 40.58 18.99
C LYS A 225 22.35 39.16 18.79
N PHE A 226 22.83 38.50 17.74
CA PHE A 226 22.35 37.19 17.32
C PHE A 226 23.49 36.16 17.42
N PHE A 227 23.20 35.02 18.04
CA PHE A 227 24.13 33.91 18.20
C PHE A 227 23.51 32.65 17.59
N TYR A 228 24.32 31.88 16.87
CA TYR A 228 23.89 30.71 16.10
C TYR A 228 24.67 29.48 16.54
N GLY A 229 23.98 28.42 16.92
CA GLY A 229 24.62 27.21 17.42
C GLY A 229 23.64 26.21 18.02
N ASN A 230 24.16 25.23 18.75
CA ASN A 230 23.34 24.21 19.37
C ASN A 230 22.58 24.78 20.59
N ILE A 231 21.29 24.48 20.69
CA ILE A 231 20.47 24.80 21.86
C ILE A 231 20.27 23.53 22.69
N GLY A 232 20.55 23.61 24.00
CA GLY A 232 20.29 22.55 24.96
C GLY A 232 18.82 22.53 25.35
N SER A 233 18.16 21.38 25.16
CA SER A 233 16.75 21.17 25.50
C SER A 233 16.61 20.01 26.47
N GLY A 234 15.75 20.10 27.48
CA GLY A 234 15.56 19.00 28.43
C GLY A 234 14.44 19.22 29.43
N ASN A 235 14.16 18.22 30.25
CA ASN A 235 13.10 18.25 31.26
C ASN A 235 13.55 18.85 32.60
N SER A 236 14.85 19.12 32.77
CA SER A 236 15.42 19.63 34.04
C SER A 236 15.94 21.06 33.92
N VAL A 237 15.40 22.01 34.68
CA VAL A 237 15.89 23.41 34.68
C VAL A 237 17.34 23.45 35.17
N ILE A 238 18.26 23.98 34.36
CA ILE A 238 19.63 24.24 34.79
C ILE A 238 19.65 25.46 35.73
N LYS A 239 20.12 25.26 36.97
CA LYS A 239 20.24 26.30 38.00
C LYS A 239 21.64 26.38 38.62
N ASN A 240 22.58 25.59 38.11
CA ASN A 240 23.95 25.51 38.61
C ASN A 240 24.92 25.92 37.50
N ALA A 241 25.77 26.92 37.77
CA ALA A 241 26.75 27.43 36.83
C ALA A 241 27.82 26.40 36.44
N GLU A 242 28.18 25.47 37.33
CA GLU A 242 29.14 24.40 37.06
C GLU A 242 28.56 23.34 36.12
N GLU A 243 27.31 22.93 36.37
CA GLU A 243 26.56 22.01 35.49
C GLU A 243 26.32 22.64 34.12
N ARG A 244 25.95 23.92 34.07
CA ARG A 244 25.87 24.71 32.83
C ARG A 244 27.18 24.65 32.05
N ARG A 245 28.33 24.88 32.71
CA ARG A 245 29.66 24.85 32.05
C ARG A 245 29.99 23.47 31.52
N ARG A 246 29.72 22.40 32.30
CA ARG A 246 29.92 21.01 31.87
C ARG A 246 29.11 20.69 30.61
N LEU A 247 27.81 20.97 30.63
CA LEU A 247 26.91 20.69 29.50
C LEU A 247 27.21 21.58 28.28
N ALA A 248 27.60 22.83 28.51
CA ALA A 248 28.01 23.75 27.44
C ALA A 248 29.27 23.25 26.70
N ALA A 249 30.27 22.75 27.44
CA ALA A 249 31.50 22.22 26.85
C ALA A 249 31.26 20.92 26.05
N ASP A 250 30.38 20.05 26.54
CA ASP A 250 30.05 18.77 25.93
C ASP A 250 29.23 18.93 24.62
N GLY A 251 28.41 19.99 24.50
CA GLY A 251 27.53 20.19 23.34
C GLY A 251 27.80 21.43 22.47
N LYS A 252 28.81 22.25 22.81
CA LYS A 252 29.00 23.62 22.27
C LYS A 252 27.68 24.42 22.29
N LEU A 253 26.99 24.35 23.44
CA LEU A 253 25.67 24.95 23.59
C LEU A 253 25.78 26.47 23.75
N ILE A 254 24.82 27.20 23.19
CA ILE A 254 24.71 28.67 23.34
C ILE A 254 23.54 29.11 24.22
N CYS A 255 22.57 28.22 24.42
CA CYS A 255 21.34 28.51 25.17
C CYS A 255 20.73 27.22 25.74
N PHE A 256 20.03 27.33 26.87
CA PHE A 256 19.17 26.29 27.45
C PHE A 256 17.69 26.68 27.40
N GLU A 257 16.83 25.72 27.03
CA GLU A 257 15.37 25.77 27.05
C GLU A 257 14.79 24.38 27.38
N MET A 258 13.46 24.19 27.44
CA MET A 258 12.85 22.96 27.99
C MET A 258 11.81 22.27 27.10
N GLU A 259 11.69 22.65 25.82
CA GLU A 259 10.58 22.21 24.97
C GLU A 259 11.03 21.57 23.66
N ALA A 260 12.04 22.15 22.99
CA ALA A 260 12.35 21.85 21.60
C ALA A 260 12.66 20.36 21.32
N ALA A 261 13.30 19.65 22.25
CA ALA A 261 13.59 18.21 22.11
C ALA A 261 12.33 17.38 21.86
N GLY A 262 11.19 17.82 22.42
CA GLY A 262 9.89 17.19 22.19
C GLY A 262 9.35 17.38 20.77
N LEU A 263 9.83 18.36 20.00
CA LEU A 263 9.29 18.72 18.70
C LEU A 263 10.14 18.24 17.52
N MET A 264 11.47 18.38 17.63
CA MET A 264 12.40 18.31 16.48
C MET A 264 12.21 17.08 15.59
N ASN A 265 11.86 15.92 16.15
CA ASN A 265 11.79 14.67 15.40
C ASN A 265 10.58 14.54 14.47
N PHE A 266 9.46 15.21 14.75
CA PHE A 266 8.23 15.09 13.94
C PHE A 266 7.61 16.44 13.54
N PHE A 267 7.91 17.52 14.26
CA PHE A 267 7.52 18.87 13.92
C PHE A 267 8.78 19.61 13.46
N LYS A 268 9.01 19.61 12.14
CA LYS A 268 10.19 20.26 11.55
C LYS A 268 10.20 21.75 11.89
N CYS A 269 10.93 22.15 12.92
CA CYS A 269 10.94 23.51 13.40
C CYS A 269 12.33 24.08 13.60
N ILE A 270 12.40 25.40 13.68
CA ILE A 270 13.57 26.14 14.15
C ILE A 270 13.29 26.69 15.55
N VAL A 271 14.33 26.76 16.38
CA VAL A 271 14.25 27.26 17.75
C VAL A 271 14.88 28.64 17.82
N ILE A 272 14.13 29.63 18.33
CA ILE A 272 14.56 31.02 18.47
C ILE A 272 14.30 31.45 19.91
N ARG A 273 15.36 31.77 20.66
CA ARG A 273 15.29 32.11 22.08
C ARG A 273 15.84 33.49 22.36
N GLY A 274 15.02 34.35 22.94
CA GLY A 274 15.48 35.58 23.57
C GLY A 274 16.08 35.27 24.93
N ILE A 275 17.24 35.84 25.22
CA ILE A 275 17.97 35.54 26.45
C ILE A 275 17.40 36.36 27.61
N CYS A 276 16.78 35.68 28.58
CA CYS A 276 16.15 36.32 29.74
C CYS A 276 16.83 35.99 31.08
N ASP A 277 17.72 35.00 31.11
CA ASP A 277 18.62 34.69 32.22
C ASP A 277 19.89 33.98 31.71
N TYR A 278 20.76 33.53 32.62
CA TYR A 278 22.02 32.85 32.28
C TYR A 278 22.07 31.37 32.71
N ALA A 279 20.90 30.72 32.79
CA ALA A 279 20.78 29.31 33.21
C ALA A 279 21.49 29.02 34.54
N ASP A 280 21.34 29.93 35.51
CA ASP A 280 21.85 29.80 36.87
C ASP A 280 20.73 30.00 37.91
N LYS A 281 21.08 30.06 39.19
CA LYS A 281 20.12 30.16 40.30
C LYS A 281 19.33 31.48 40.28
N HIS A 282 19.85 32.52 39.64
CA HIS A 282 19.29 33.87 39.63
C HIS A 282 18.40 34.05 38.40
N LYS A 283 17.24 34.69 38.60
CA LYS A 283 16.26 34.96 37.54
C LYS A 283 16.17 36.45 37.29
N HIS A 284 16.27 36.88 36.03
CA HIS A 284 16.09 38.27 35.63
C HIS A 284 14.70 38.50 35.06
N LYS A 285 13.66 38.34 35.89
CA LYS A 285 12.25 38.38 35.44
C LYS A 285 11.86 39.63 34.65
N LYS A 286 12.47 40.79 34.95
CA LYS A 286 12.21 42.05 34.23
C LYS A 286 12.70 42.06 32.79
N TRP A 287 13.67 41.20 32.43
CA TRP A 287 14.15 41.05 31.06
C TRP A 287 13.29 40.09 30.22
N GLN A 288 12.40 39.32 30.85
CA GLN A 288 11.64 38.27 30.17
C GLN A 288 10.69 38.81 29.07
N PRO A 289 9.91 39.89 29.27
CA PRO A 289 9.03 40.40 28.22
C PRO A 289 9.82 40.94 27.02
N TYR A 290 10.87 41.73 27.27
CA TYR A 290 11.77 42.21 26.20
C TYR A 290 12.47 41.06 25.46
N ALA A 291 12.96 40.04 26.17
CA ALA A 291 13.57 38.86 25.54
C ALA A 291 12.57 38.12 24.63
N ALA A 292 11.32 37.95 25.08
CA ALA A 292 10.26 37.36 24.26
C ALA A 292 9.94 38.22 23.03
N SER A 293 9.90 39.56 23.17
CA SER A 293 9.58 40.47 22.08
C SER A 293 10.62 40.47 20.97
N VAL A 294 11.92 40.51 21.32
CA VAL A 294 12.99 40.46 20.31
C VAL A 294 13.05 39.11 19.59
N ALA A 295 12.79 38.00 20.30
CA ALA A 295 12.72 36.66 19.70
C ALA A 295 11.56 36.56 18.70
N ALA A 296 10.38 37.05 19.07
CA ALA A 296 9.22 37.09 18.19
C ALA A 296 9.44 38.01 16.98
N ALA A 297 10.06 39.18 17.17
CA ALA A 297 10.43 40.07 16.08
C ALA A 297 11.44 39.44 15.11
N TYR A 298 12.38 38.62 15.61
CA TYR A 298 13.31 37.87 14.77
C TYR A 298 12.58 36.82 13.93
N ALA A 299 11.64 36.09 14.52
CA ALA A 299 10.78 35.15 13.80
C ALA A 299 9.93 35.84 12.71
N LYS A 300 9.36 37.02 12.99
CA LYS A 300 8.67 37.84 11.99
C LYS A 300 9.59 38.21 10.83
N LYS A 301 10.81 38.68 11.11
CA LYS A 301 11.77 39.02 10.07
C LYS A 301 12.23 37.80 9.26
N LEU A 302 12.42 36.65 9.90
CA LEU A 302 12.73 35.39 9.23
C LEU A 302 11.64 35.00 8.22
N LEU A 303 10.37 35.06 8.62
CA LEU A 303 9.25 34.76 7.72
C LEU A 303 9.15 35.75 6.55
N SER A 304 9.51 37.02 6.76
CA SER A 304 9.47 38.04 5.70
C SER A 304 10.45 37.79 4.54
N LEU A 305 11.47 36.96 4.74
CA LEU A 305 12.43 36.58 3.70
C LEU A 305 11.99 35.35 2.89
N ILE A 306 10.97 34.63 3.36
CA ILE A 306 10.52 33.39 2.76
C ILE A 306 9.28 33.69 1.91
N THR A 307 9.31 33.33 0.63
CA THR A 307 8.15 33.49 -0.26
C THR A 307 7.12 32.38 -0.06
N PRO A 308 5.80 32.63 -0.18
CA PRO A 308 4.77 31.59 -0.11
C PRO A 308 5.00 30.40 -1.05
N GLY A 309 5.44 30.65 -2.30
CA GLY A 309 5.73 29.57 -3.25
C GLY A 309 6.84 28.61 -2.81
N ALA A 310 7.86 29.12 -2.10
CA ALA A 310 8.90 28.27 -1.51
C ALA A 310 8.38 27.43 -0.33
N VAL A 311 7.38 27.92 0.39
CA VAL A 311 6.67 27.18 1.45
C VAL A 311 5.78 26.09 0.84
N GLU A 312 5.06 26.40 -0.23
CA GLU A 312 4.21 25.44 -0.94
C GLU A 312 5.00 24.29 -1.57
N ALA A 313 6.23 24.54 -2.02
CA ALA A 313 7.14 23.52 -2.54
C ALA A 313 7.65 22.53 -1.48
N LEU A 314 7.51 22.84 -0.19
CA LEU A 314 7.78 21.87 0.86
C LEU A 314 6.63 20.86 0.94
N GLU A 315 6.95 19.59 1.19
CA GLU A 315 5.95 18.59 1.52
C GLU A 315 5.27 18.94 2.86
N PRO A 316 3.94 18.77 2.99
CA PRO A 316 3.25 18.87 4.27
C PRO A 316 3.92 18.00 5.34
N VAL A 317 3.89 18.41 6.61
CA VAL A 317 4.50 17.59 7.66
C VAL A 317 3.78 16.24 7.75
N LYS A 318 4.56 15.14 7.63
CA LYS A 318 4.12 13.82 7.16
C LYS A 318 2.85 13.28 7.84
N LYS A 319 1.90 12.86 7.00
CA LYS A 319 0.88 11.84 7.30
C LYS A 319 1.21 10.60 6.47
N ASN A 320 1.02 9.41 7.04
CA ASN A 320 0.98 8.15 6.28
C ASN A 320 -0.10 8.22 5.19
N GLN A 321 0.29 8.14 3.91
CA GLN A 321 -0.62 8.23 2.76
C GLN A 321 -1.23 6.87 2.41
N HIS A 322 -0.48 5.78 2.62
CA HIS A 322 -0.94 4.44 2.27
C HIS A 322 -0.86 3.49 3.48
N TRP A 323 -2.02 2.99 3.89
CA TRP A 323 -2.16 1.95 4.92
C TRP A 323 -2.82 0.73 4.30
N ILE A 324 -2.00 -0.21 3.86
CA ILE A 324 -2.43 -1.45 3.22
C ILE A 324 -2.05 -2.58 4.17
N VAL A 325 -2.73 -2.61 5.31
CA VAL A 325 -2.58 -3.63 6.34
C VAL A 325 -3.97 -4.21 6.61
N PRO A 326 -4.22 -5.49 6.28
CA PRO A 326 -5.56 -6.07 6.32
C PRO A 326 -6.02 -6.46 7.74
N ARG A 327 -5.11 -6.44 8.73
CA ARG A 327 -5.38 -6.91 10.09
C ARG A 327 -5.53 -5.74 11.07
N GLN A 328 -6.47 -5.85 11.99
CA GLN A 328 -6.58 -4.95 13.13
C GLN A 328 -5.68 -5.41 14.28
N ILE A 329 -5.21 -4.47 15.09
CA ILE A 329 -4.38 -4.79 16.26
C ILE A 329 -5.18 -5.62 17.24
N ASN A 330 -4.59 -6.70 17.74
CA ASN A 330 -5.15 -7.45 18.84
C ASN A 330 -5.18 -6.60 20.13
N PRO A 331 -6.36 -6.31 20.72
CA PRO A 331 -6.48 -5.52 21.94
C PRO A 331 -5.86 -6.21 23.16
N HIS A 332 -5.65 -7.52 23.10
CA HIS A 332 -5.01 -8.32 24.14
C HIS A 332 -3.51 -8.54 23.91
N PHE A 333 -2.90 -7.86 22.94
CA PHE A 333 -1.44 -7.88 22.75
C PHE A 333 -0.73 -7.55 24.07
N THR A 334 0.16 -8.44 24.51
CA THR A 334 0.80 -8.38 25.83
C THR A 334 2.29 -8.69 25.70
N GLY A 335 3.13 -7.92 26.39
CA GLY A 335 4.59 -8.09 26.39
C GLY A 335 5.29 -7.63 25.10
N ARG A 336 6.44 -8.23 24.80
CA ARG A 336 7.25 -8.01 23.57
C ARG A 336 7.79 -6.58 23.38
N THR A 337 7.88 -5.79 24.44
CA THR A 337 8.38 -4.40 24.39
C THR A 337 9.81 -4.31 23.86
N GLN A 338 10.68 -5.23 24.26
CA GLN A 338 12.10 -5.22 23.87
C GLN A 338 12.31 -5.40 22.35
N ILE A 339 11.55 -6.30 21.71
CA ILE A 339 11.64 -6.51 20.26
C ILE A 339 11.00 -5.34 19.50
N LEU A 340 9.88 -4.78 19.97
CA LEU A 340 9.27 -3.59 19.35
C LEU A 340 10.21 -2.39 19.39
N GLN A 341 10.92 -2.21 20.50
CA GLN A 341 11.97 -1.19 20.63
C GLN A 341 13.13 -1.45 19.65
N THR A 342 13.61 -2.70 19.59
CA THR A 342 14.68 -3.09 18.66
C THR A 342 14.29 -2.81 17.20
N LEU A 343 13.07 -3.17 16.80
CA LEU A 343 12.55 -2.89 15.45
C LEU A 343 12.51 -1.38 15.17
N ARG A 344 12.09 -0.56 16.14
CA ARG A 344 12.06 0.91 16.00
C ARG A 344 13.48 1.46 15.82
N GLU A 345 14.43 1.02 16.62
CA GLU A 345 15.82 1.45 16.53
C GLU A 345 16.46 1.04 15.18
N LYS A 346 16.18 -0.17 14.69
CA LYS A 346 16.77 -0.68 13.45
C LYS A 346 16.10 -0.14 12.18
N LEU A 347 14.78 0.01 12.16
CA LEU A 347 14.01 0.32 10.94
C LEU A 347 13.58 1.80 10.83
N CYS A 348 13.48 2.54 11.94
CA CYS A 348 12.96 3.92 11.95
C CYS A 348 14.03 5.01 12.12
N THR A 349 15.29 4.66 12.38
CA THR A 349 16.40 5.62 12.51
C THR A 349 16.78 6.22 11.16
N GLY A 350 17.11 7.52 11.14
CA GLY A 350 17.41 8.31 9.94
C GLY A 350 18.58 7.79 9.09
N LYS A 351 18.72 8.30 7.87
CA LYS A 351 19.74 7.92 6.86
C LYS A 351 21.19 8.31 7.23
N ASP A 352 21.51 8.50 8.51
CA ASP A 352 22.84 8.90 8.96
C ASP A 352 23.43 7.77 9.81
N ASP A 353 24.08 6.83 9.12
CA ASP A 353 25.36 6.25 9.51
C ASP A 353 25.67 5.06 8.58
N THR A 354 26.89 5.05 8.06
CA THR A 354 27.52 4.09 7.13
C THR A 354 27.40 4.41 5.63
N HIS A 355 28.57 4.38 4.98
CA HIS A 355 28.83 4.67 3.57
C HIS A 355 28.24 3.63 2.57
N GLU A 356 27.32 2.76 3.00
CA GLU A 356 26.70 1.75 2.15
C GLU A 356 25.19 1.95 2.07
N LYS A 357 24.70 2.30 0.87
CA LYS A 357 23.28 2.46 0.52
C LYS A 357 22.56 1.10 0.48
N VAL A 358 22.38 0.45 1.63
CA VAL A 358 21.74 -0.88 1.71
C VAL A 358 20.33 -0.77 2.29
N GLN A 359 19.37 -1.41 1.63
CA GLN A 359 17.98 -1.50 2.10
C GLN A 359 17.90 -2.18 3.48
N LYS A 360 17.16 -1.57 4.41
CA LYS A 360 17.01 -2.10 5.78
C LYS A 360 16.04 -3.28 5.79
N ARG A 361 16.51 -4.47 6.19
CA ARG A 361 15.73 -5.71 6.25
C ARG A 361 15.89 -6.38 7.61
N PHE A 362 14.79 -6.63 8.29
CA PHE A 362 14.76 -7.33 9.58
C PHE A 362 13.91 -8.60 9.48
N VAL A 363 14.39 -9.70 10.04
CA VAL A 363 13.72 -11.01 10.00
C VAL A 363 13.31 -11.44 11.40
N ILE A 364 12.03 -11.75 11.61
CA ILE A 364 11.51 -12.33 12.85
C ILE A 364 11.25 -13.82 12.62
N ARG A 365 11.99 -14.67 13.34
CA ARG A 365 11.87 -16.12 13.30
C ARG A 365 11.13 -16.65 14.53
N GLY A 366 10.40 -17.76 14.37
CA GLY A 366 9.79 -18.48 15.49
C GLY A 366 8.66 -19.41 15.06
N MET A 367 8.17 -20.24 15.98
CA MET A 367 7.09 -21.19 15.72
C MET A 367 5.76 -20.56 15.26
N GLY A 368 4.89 -21.35 14.63
CA GLY A 368 3.51 -20.96 14.36
C GLY A 368 2.77 -20.61 15.66
N GLY A 369 2.02 -19.50 15.68
CA GLY A 369 1.28 -19.07 16.87
C GLY A 369 2.11 -18.43 17.99
N SER A 370 3.40 -18.15 17.79
CA SER A 370 4.25 -17.44 18.77
C SER A 370 4.03 -15.92 18.81
N GLY A 371 3.25 -15.36 17.87
CA GLY A 371 2.93 -13.92 17.82
C GLY A 371 3.83 -13.09 16.89
N LYS A 372 4.52 -13.69 15.91
CA LYS A 372 5.37 -12.96 14.95
C LYS A 372 4.60 -11.90 14.16
N SER A 373 3.49 -12.32 13.54
CA SER A 373 2.62 -11.43 12.78
C SER A 373 2.02 -10.34 13.69
N GLU A 374 1.67 -10.69 14.93
CA GLU A 374 1.18 -9.71 15.92
C GLU A 374 2.23 -8.64 16.26
N VAL A 375 3.51 -9.02 16.41
CA VAL A 375 4.60 -8.05 16.62
C VAL A 375 4.81 -7.17 15.39
N CYS A 376 4.78 -7.74 14.18
CA CYS A 376 4.88 -6.96 12.93
C CYS A 376 3.73 -5.94 12.82
N LEU A 377 2.51 -6.37 13.15
CA LEU A 377 1.32 -5.53 13.12
C LEU A 377 1.36 -4.42 14.17
N LYS A 378 1.76 -4.75 15.40
CA LYS A 378 1.92 -3.78 16.48
C LYS A 378 2.98 -2.74 16.13
N PHE A 379 4.12 -3.19 15.58
CA PHE A 379 5.18 -2.31 15.10
C PHE A 379 4.69 -1.36 14.00
N ALA A 380 4.02 -1.90 12.98
CA ALA A 380 3.46 -1.13 11.87
C ALA A 380 2.53 -0.02 12.37
N TYR A 381 1.64 -0.34 13.31
CA TYR A 381 0.69 0.63 13.86
C TYR A 381 1.38 1.71 14.70
N GLU A 382 2.25 1.32 15.64
CA GLU A 382 2.95 2.29 16.51
C GLU A 382 3.90 3.22 15.75
N ASN A 383 4.34 2.82 14.55
CA ASN A 383 5.28 3.56 13.73
C ASN A 383 4.67 4.02 12.40
N ARG A 384 3.33 4.05 12.30
CA ARG A 384 2.60 4.36 11.07
C ARG A 384 3.08 5.67 10.42
N GLU A 385 3.23 6.72 11.21
CA GLU A 385 3.60 8.05 10.73
C GLU A 385 5.09 8.17 10.32
N ASN A 386 5.93 7.18 10.65
CA ASN A 386 7.34 7.18 10.21
C ASN A 386 7.48 6.78 8.73
N PHE A 387 6.44 6.16 8.16
CA PHE A 387 6.42 5.66 6.79
C PHE A 387 5.32 6.36 5.97
N TRP A 388 5.68 6.82 4.77
CA TRP A 388 4.75 7.26 3.73
C TRP A 388 3.72 6.19 3.39
N GLY A 389 4.15 4.93 3.28
CA GLY A 389 3.28 3.79 3.00
C GLY A 389 3.70 2.55 3.78
N ILE A 390 2.72 1.80 4.29
CA ILE A 390 2.93 0.48 4.91
C ILE A 390 2.10 -0.55 4.15
N PHE A 391 2.77 -1.61 3.73
CA PHE A 391 2.25 -2.62 2.81
C PHE A 391 2.42 -4.01 3.40
N TRP A 392 1.32 -4.73 3.62
CA TRP A 392 1.31 -6.07 4.18
C TRP A 392 1.04 -7.11 3.09
N ILE A 393 1.95 -8.05 2.91
CA ILE A 393 1.89 -9.09 1.88
C ILE A 393 1.94 -10.47 2.54
N ASP A 394 1.03 -11.36 2.15
CA ASP A 394 1.14 -12.79 2.49
C ASP A 394 2.22 -13.45 1.61
N ALA A 395 3.25 -13.98 2.26
CA ALA A 395 4.43 -14.60 1.66
C ALA A 395 4.42 -16.14 1.73
N SER A 396 3.23 -16.74 1.91
CA SER A 396 3.05 -18.20 2.00
C SER A 396 3.44 -18.95 0.73
N ASP A 397 3.23 -18.35 -0.45
CA ASP A 397 3.56 -18.92 -1.74
C ASP A 397 3.86 -17.83 -2.79
N GLU A 398 4.45 -18.21 -3.92
CA GLU A 398 4.84 -17.28 -4.98
C GLU A 398 3.64 -16.51 -5.56
N GLY A 399 2.50 -17.18 -5.77
CA GLY A 399 1.29 -16.54 -6.30
C GLY A 399 0.74 -15.47 -5.36
N SER A 400 0.70 -15.77 -4.06
CA SER A 400 0.26 -14.83 -3.02
C SER A 400 1.17 -13.61 -2.90
N ILE A 401 2.49 -13.78 -2.98
CA ILE A 401 3.43 -12.66 -3.02
C ILE A 401 3.18 -11.80 -4.26
N LYS A 402 3.07 -12.44 -5.43
CA LYS A 402 2.88 -11.74 -6.71
C LYS A 402 1.61 -10.91 -6.71
N ARG A 403 0.49 -11.50 -6.29
CA ARG A 403 -0.80 -10.81 -6.17
C ARG A 403 -0.77 -9.71 -5.11
N GLY A 404 -0.21 -9.98 -3.94
CA GLY A 404 -0.18 -9.00 -2.85
C GLY A 404 0.66 -7.77 -3.21
N VAL A 405 1.83 -7.96 -3.83
CA VAL A 405 2.67 -6.85 -4.30
C VAL A 405 1.96 -6.06 -5.40
N ALA A 406 1.29 -6.75 -6.34
CA ALA A 406 0.48 -6.11 -7.37
C ALA A 406 -0.69 -5.31 -6.80
N ASP A 407 -1.46 -5.86 -5.85
CA ASP A 407 -2.57 -5.18 -5.18
C ASP A 407 -2.09 -3.97 -4.36
N ALA A 408 -0.98 -4.11 -3.64
CA ALA A 408 -0.38 -3.02 -2.87
C ALA A 408 0.00 -1.84 -3.78
N ALA A 409 0.66 -2.13 -4.91
CA ALA A 409 1.01 -1.13 -5.91
C ALA A 409 -0.25 -0.53 -6.56
N LYS A 410 -1.24 -1.35 -6.95
CA LYS A 410 -2.53 -0.91 -7.51
C LYS A 410 -3.22 0.09 -6.58
N ARG A 411 -3.40 -0.27 -5.31
CA ARG A 411 -4.07 0.57 -4.31
C ARG A 411 -3.30 1.84 -3.99
N ALA A 412 -1.98 1.83 -4.08
CA ALA A 412 -1.15 3.01 -3.89
C ALA A 412 -1.05 3.91 -5.13
N SER A 413 -1.37 3.40 -6.32
CA SER A 413 -1.29 4.10 -7.61
C SER A 413 -2.66 4.47 -8.22
N ASN A 414 -3.68 4.67 -7.37
CA ASN A 414 -5.07 5.03 -7.78
C ASN A 414 -5.83 3.95 -8.57
N GLY A 415 -5.50 2.67 -8.39
CA GLY A 415 -6.35 1.55 -8.82
C GLY A 415 -6.02 0.93 -10.18
N VAL A 416 -4.86 1.22 -10.75
CA VAL A 416 -4.43 0.61 -12.02
C VAL A 416 -3.95 -0.83 -11.79
N ASP A 417 -4.50 -1.78 -12.55
CA ASP A 417 -4.03 -3.16 -12.54
C ASP A 417 -2.62 -3.26 -13.13
N VAL A 418 -1.71 -3.85 -12.36
CA VAL A 418 -0.29 -4.01 -12.70
C VAL A 418 0.13 -5.46 -12.56
N ALA A 419 0.94 -5.96 -13.50
CA ALA A 419 1.57 -7.25 -13.33
C ALA A 419 2.59 -7.20 -12.18
N TYR A 420 2.91 -8.34 -11.58
CA TYR A 420 3.86 -8.41 -10.47
C TYR A 420 5.22 -7.77 -10.79
N ALA A 421 5.75 -8.00 -11.99
CA ALA A 421 7.05 -7.45 -12.39
C ALA A 421 7.03 -5.90 -12.36
N ASP A 422 5.94 -5.30 -12.85
CA ASP A 422 5.73 -3.85 -12.83
C ASP A 422 5.56 -3.32 -11.41
N ALA A 423 4.81 -4.04 -10.57
CA ALA A 423 4.59 -3.69 -9.18
C ALA A 423 5.89 -3.73 -8.34
N LYS A 424 6.74 -4.74 -8.58
CA LYS A 424 8.07 -4.82 -7.96
C LYS A 424 8.94 -3.64 -8.39
N LEU A 425 8.99 -3.35 -9.70
CA LEU A 425 9.76 -2.22 -10.24
C LEU A 425 9.25 -0.88 -9.70
N TRP A 426 7.94 -0.74 -9.45
CA TRP A 426 7.37 0.43 -8.80
C TRP A 426 7.94 0.63 -7.39
N PHE A 427 7.97 -0.41 -6.57
CA PHE A 427 8.60 -0.35 -5.24
C PHE A 427 10.09 0.01 -5.31
N GLU A 428 10.81 -0.47 -6.32
CA GLU A 428 12.24 -0.18 -6.54
C GLU A 428 12.51 1.30 -6.82
N ASN A 429 11.59 1.97 -7.54
CA ASN A 429 11.75 3.36 -7.95
C ASN A 429 11.09 4.36 -6.97
N LEU A 430 10.46 3.90 -5.89
CA LEU A 430 9.84 4.76 -4.90
C LEU A 430 10.88 5.48 -4.04
N ASN A 431 11.09 6.77 -4.31
CA ASN A 431 11.89 7.66 -3.47
C ASN A 431 11.09 8.22 -2.26
N LYS A 432 10.39 7.33 -1.54
CA LYS A 432 9.60 7.64 -0.34
C LYS A 432 9.97 6.66 0.78
N SER A 433 9.76 7.03 2.04
CA SER A 433 9.98 6.12 3.18
C SER A 433 8.83 5.13 3.26
N TRP A 434 9.01 3.85 2.93
CA TRP A 434 7.94 2.85 3.02
C TRP A 434 8.37 1.61 3.81
N LEU A 435 7.40 0.86 4.33
CA LEU A 435 7.60 -0.42 5.00
C LEU A 435 6.84 -1.52 4.27
N LEU A 436 7.54 -2.57 3.84
CA LEU A 436 6.97 -3.78 3.28
C LEU A 436 7.06 -4.91 4.31
N ILE A 437 5.91 -5.45 4.70
CA ILE A 437 5.80 -6.56 5.66
C ILE A 437 5.50 -7.83 4.87
N LEU A 438 6.42 -8.79 4.92
CA LEU A 438 6.27 -10.12 4.32
C LEU A 438 5.93 -11.12 5.43
N ASP A 439 4.65 -11.45 5.58
CA ASP A 439 4.16 -12.36 6.63
C ASP A 439 4.06 -13.81 6.12
N ASN A 440 4.33 -14.81 6.95
CA ASN A 440 4.26 -16.24 6.59
C ASN A 440 5.23 -16.66 5.47
N ALA A 441 6.46 -16.15 5.46
CA ALA A 441 7.51 -16.60 4.54
C ALA A 441 8.02 -18.00 4.93
N ASP A 442 7.13 -19.00 4.89
CA ASP A 442 7.30 -20.33 5.49
C ASP A 442 7.63 -21.44 4.46
N ASN A 443 7.79 -21.11 3.16
CA ASN A 443 8.04 -22.07 2.08
C ASN A 443 9.54 -22.23 1.81
N ASN A 444 10.07 -23.44 2.05
CA ASN A 444 11.49 -23.76 1.87
C ASN A 444 11.94 -23.83 0.41
N ASP A 445 11.02 -24.04 -0.53
CA ASP A 445 11.33 -24.18 -1.96
C ASP A 445 11.42 -22.81 -2.65
N LEU A 446 11.01 -21.72 -1.97
CA LEU A 446 11.02 -20.37 -2.53
C LEU A 446 12.28 -19.59 -2.12
N ASN A 447 12.95 -19.02 -3.12
CA ASN A 447 14.00 -18.03 -2.89
C ASN A 447 13.37 -16.63 -2.73
N TYR A 448 13.12 -16.23 -1.49
CA TYR A 448 12.50 -14.94 -1.16
C TYR A 448 13.30 -13.72 -1.64
N LEU A 449 14.61 -13.85 -1.86
CA LEU A 449 15.45 -12.76 -2.38
C LEU A 449 14.94 -12.23 -3.73
N ASN A 450 14.39 -13.12 -4.57
CA ASN A 450 13.84 -12.78 -5.87
C ASN A 450 12.66 -11.80 -5.78
N PHE A 451 12.03 -11.69 -4.62
CA PHE A 451 10.84 -10.85 -4.41
C PHE A 451 11.15 -9.51 -3.75
N PHE A 452 12.38 -9.30 -3.26
CA PHE A 452 12.74 -8.02 -2.65
C PHE A 452 12.98 -6.95 -3.72
N PRO A 453 12.41 -5.75 -3.55
CA PRO A 453 12.74 -4.61 -4.40
C PRO A 453 14.24 -4.28 -4.28
N SER A 454 14.93 -4.22 -5.42
CA SER A 454 16.38 -3.97 -5.58
C SER A 454 16.85 -2.53 -5.22
N GLY A 455 16.01 -1.69 -4.62
CA GLY A 455 16.30 -0.28 -4.32
C GLY A 455 17.00 -0.03 -2.98
N ASP A 456 17.58 1.17 -2.80
CA ASP A 456 18.21 1.62 -1.54
C ASP A 456 17.22 2.28 -0.55
N SER A 457 15.96 2.42 -0.98
CA SER A 457 14.90 3.11 -0.26
C SER A 457 13.83 2.10 0.19
N GLY A 458 13.24 2.36 1.36
CA GLY A 458 12.26 1.46 1.99
C GLY A 458 12.85 0.43 2.95
N CYS A 459 11.99 -0.10 3.81
CA CYS A 459 12.31 -1.09 4.83
C CYS A 459 11.52 -2.38 4.59
N ILE A 460 12.11 -3.54 4.86
CA ILE A 460 11.42 -4.84 4.81
C ILE A 460 11.42 -5.48 6.20
N LEU A 461 10.23 -5.90 6.65
CA LEU A 461 10.06 -6.70 7.85
C LEU A 461 9.47 -8.06 7.46
N MET A 462 10.20 -9.13 7.74
CA MET A 462 9.80 -10.49 7.37
C MET A 462 9.46 -11.33 8.61
N SER A 463 8.39 -12.11 8.52
CA SER A 463 7.96 -13.08 9.52
C SER A 463 8.03 -14.50 8.93
N THR A 464 8.73 -15.42 9.61
CA THR A 464 9.01 -16.77 9.08
C THR A 464 9.25 -17.83 10.18
N ARG A 465 9.08 -19.11 9.83
CA ARG A 465 9.51 -20.30 10.59
C ARG A 465 10.79 -20.92 10.04
N VAL A 466 11.18 -20.55 8.82
CA VAL A 466 12.31 -21.12 8.07
C VAL A 466 13.61 -20.51 8.59
N VAL A 467 14.60 -21.36 8.87
CA VAL A 467 15.86 -20.93 9.50
C VAL A 467 16.72 -20.19 8.48
N GLU A 468 16.74 -20.70 7.26
CA GLU A 468 17.51 -20.22 6.13
C GLU A 468 17.14 -18.78 5.76
N CYS A 469 15.88 -18.37 5.97
CA CYS A 469 15.41 -17.01 5.74
C CYS A 469 16.13 -15.94 6.59
N GLN A 470 16.80 -16.35 7.68
CA GLN A 470 17.66 -15.47 8.45
C GLN A 470 18.73 -14.79 7.57
N GLN A 471 19.24 -15.47 6.53
CA GLN A 471 20.30 -14.92 5.66
C GLN A 471 19.89 -13.63 4.92
N TYR A 472 18.58 -13.35 4.84
CA TYR A 472 18.05 -12.19 4.12
C TYR A 472 18.13 -10.87 4.89
N ASN A 473 18.42 -10.91 6.20
CA ASN A 473 18.49 -9.73 7.04
C ASN A 473 19.70 -8.83 6.71
N THR A 474 19.56 -7.51 6.90
CA THR A 474 20.67 -6.54 6.76
C THR A 474 20.91 -5.72 8.02
N VAL A 475 19.88 -5.54 8.85
CA VAL A 475 19.97 -4.74 10.09
C VAL A 475 19.84 -5.56 11.37
N GLY A 476 19.50 -6.85 11.24
CA GLY A 476 19.36 -7.80 12.34
C GLY A 476 18.21 -8.78 12.15
N TYR A 477 18.17 -9.80 13.01
CA TYR A 477 17.10 -10.77 13.09
C TYR A 477 16.80 -11.12 14.55
N GLN A 478 15.61 -11.68 14.81
CA GLN A 478 15.22 -12.19 16.12
C GLN A 478 15.02 -13.71 16.06
N ASP A 479 15.61 -14.42 17.02
CA ASP A 479 15.73 -15.88 17.01
C ASP A 479 14.75 -16.60 17.98
N ALA A 480 14.89 -17.94 18.12
CA ALA A 480 14.03 -18.90 18.83
C ALA A 480 13.61 -18.52 20.26
N ASP A 481 14.34 -17.63 20.94
CA ASP A 481 13.91 -17.02 22.22
C ASP A 481 12.58 -16.23 22.09
N PHE A 482 12.11 -16.00 20.86
CA PHE A 482 10.81 -15.43 20.57
C PHE A 482 9.63 -16.42 20.76
N GLU A 483 9.87 -17.71 20.98
CA GLU A 483 8.80 -18.72 21.05
C GLU A 483 7.92 -18.58 22.31
N LYS A 484 8.51 -18.27 23.46
CA LYS A 484 7.82 -18.19 24.76
C LYS A 484 7.56 -16.75 25.18
N LEU A 485 6.41 -16.52 25.81
CA LEU A 485 6.16 -15.27 26.54
C LEU A 485 6.84 -15.34 27.92
N GLY A 486 7.21 -14.18 28.47
CA GLY A 486 7.62 -14.11 29.88
C GLY A 486 6.49 -14.64 30.77
N VAL A 487 6.81 -15.27 31.90
CA VAL A 487 5.81 -15.87 32.80
C VAL A 487 4.76 -14.84 33.24
N LYS A 488 5.20 -13.62 33.54
CA LYS A 488 4.30 -12.51 33.93
C LYS A 488 3.34 -12.13 32.79
N ASP A 489 3.88 -11.93 31.59
CA ASP A 489 3.10 -11.60 30.39
C ASP A 489 2.13 -12.74 30.01
N SER A 490 2.54 -13.99 30.26
CA SER A 490 1.72 -15.18 30.03
C SER A 490 0.51 -15.23 30.96
N ILE A 491 0.72 -14.96 32.25
CA ILE A 491 -0.37 -14.86 33.24
C ILE A 491 -1.32 -13.73 32.84
N GLU A 492 -0.78 -12.56 32.52
CA GLU A 492 -1.59 -11.41 32.08
C GLU A 492 -2.43 -11.74 30.83
N LEU A 493 -1.83 -12.37 29.82
CA LEU A 493 -2.54 -12.80 28.62
C LEU A 493 -3.64 -13.82 28.94
N LEU A 494 -3.37 -14.80 29.82
CA LEU A 494 -4.35 -15.78 30.26
C LEU A 494 -5.54 -15.12 30.95
N LEU A 495 -5.29 -14.24 31.92
CA LEU A 495 -6.33 -13.57 32.71
C LEU A 495 -7.18 -12.64 31.84
N LYS A 496 -6.56 -11.92 30.89
CA LYS A 496 -7.28 -11.12 29.87
C LYS A 496 -8.19 -12.01 29.01
N SER A 497 -7.65 -13.10 28.48
CA SER A 497 -8.38 -14.03 27.59
C SER A 497 -9.49 -14.80 28.33
N ALA A 498 -9.31 -15.06 29.63
CA ALA A 498 -10.31 -15.67 30.51
C ALA A 498 -11.40 -14.69 30.99
N HIS A 499 -11.31 -13.40 30.60
CA HIS A 499 -12.19 -12.33 31.06
C HIS A 499 -12.28 -12.23 32.59
N ILE A 500 -11.14 -12.46 33.26
CA ILE A 500 -11.04 -12.28 34.71
C ILE A 500 -10.83 -10.79 35.00
N PRO A 501 -11.66 -10.16 35.85
CA PRO A 501 -11.54 -8.73 36.13
C PRO A 501 -10.18 -8.35 36.74
N PRO A 502 -9.57 -7.21 36.33
CA PRO A 502 -8.25 -6.77 36.81
C PRO A 502 -8.12 -6.72 38.34
N GLU A 503 -9.18 -6.37 39.05
CA GLU A 503 -9.21 -6.31 40.52
C GLU A 503 -8.99 -7.66 41.21
N LYS A 504 -9.09 -8.78 40.48
CA LYS A 504 -8.84 -10.13 40.98
C LYS A 504 -7.47 -10.68 40.61
N TRP A 505 -6.69 -9.96 39.80
CA TRP A 505 -5.43 -10.49 39.26
C TRP A 505 -4.38 -10.74 40.34
N ASP A 506 -4.40 -9.95 41.43
CA ASP A 506 -3.45 -10.08 42.53
C ASP A 506 -3.88 -11.09 43.61
N TRP A 507 -5.03 -11.75 43.44
CA TRP A 507 -5.51 -12.73 44.43
C TRP A 507 -4.58 -13.96 44.45
N PRO A 508 -4.10 -14.41 45.62
CA PRO A 508 -3.10 -15.48 45.71
C PRO A 508 -3.51 -16.77 45.00
N GLN A 509 -4.78 -17.18 45.15
CA GLN A 509 -5.31 -18.38 44.50
C GLN A 509 -5.36 -18.24 42.97
N VAL A 510 -5.76 -17.06 42.47
CA VAL A 510 -5.85 -16.79 41.02
C VAL A 510 -4.46 -16.81 40.40
N LEU A 511 -3.47 -16.22 41.06
CA LEU A 511 -2.08 -16.25 40.62
C LEU A 511 -1.49 -17.66 40.62
N ASP A 512 -1.75 -18.45 41.68
CA ASP A 512 -1.24 -19.82 41.78
C ASP A 512 -1.84 -20.72 40.68
N ASP A 513 -3.15 -20.65 40.48
CA ASP A 513 -3.81 -21.43 39.43
C ASP A 513 -3.41 -20.97 38.03
N ALA A 514 -3.31 -19.66 37.79
CA ALA A 514 -2.80 -19.13 36.52
C ALA A 514 -1.36 -19.58 36.23
N ARG A 515 -0.48 -19.61 37.25
CA ARG A 515 0.89 -20.13 37.13
C ARG A 515 0.92 -21.60 36.73
N LYS A 516 0.05 -22.44 37.30
CA LYS A 516 -0.06 -23.85 36.91
C LYS A 516 -0.49 -24.00 35.45
N VAL A 517 -1.46 -23.20 35.01
CA VAL A 517 -1.94 -23.23 33.62
C VAL A 517 -0.83 -22.83 32.64
N VAL A 518 -0.09 -21.74 32.90
CA VAL A 518 0.97 -21.27 31.96
C VAL A 518 2.31 -22.00 32.12
N SER A 519 2.43 -22.94 33.06
CA SER A 519 3.66 -23.68 33.35
C SER A 519 4.16 -24.50 32.15
N ASP A 520 5.44 -24.87 32.17
CA ASP A 520 6.05 -25.72 31.14
C ASP A 520 5.39 -27.11 31.04
N ASP A 521 4.88 -27.65 32.15
CA ASP A 521 4.22 -28.96 32.18
C ASP A 521 2.81 -28.96 31.57
N CYS A 522 2.23 -27.76 31.34
CA CYS A 522 0.90 -27.56 30.80
C CYS A 522 0.92 -26.86 29.43
N LEU A 523 1.10 -25.52 29.37
CA LEU A 523 0.99 -24.74 28.13
C LEU A 523 2.31 -24.15 27.61
N GLY A 524 3.42 -24.29 28.34
CA GLY A 524 4.76 -23.93 27.83
C GLY A 524 4.97 -22.44 27.50
N GLN A 525 4.22 -21.54 28.14
CA GLN A 525 4.19 -20.10 27.84
C GLN A 525 3.92 -19.74 26.36
N HIS A 526 3.27 -20.64 25.60
CA HIS A 526 2.99 -20.43 24.20
C HIS A 526 1.75 -19.52 24.02
N ALA A 527 1.92 -18.35 23.39
CA ALA A 527 0.89 -17.32 23.29
C ALA A 527 -0.46 -17.85 22.77
N LEU A 528 -0.46 -18.59 21.65
CA LEU A 528 -1.70 -19.17 21.10
C LEU A 528 -2.38 -20.13 22.08
N ALA A 529 -1.65 -21.06 22.69
CA ALA A 529 -2.22 -22.04 23.62
C ALA A 529 -2.83 -21.36 24.86
N ILE A 530 -2.18 -20.30 25.35
CA ILE A 530 -2.69 -19.47 26.46
C ILE A 530 -4.00 -18.77 26.08
N THR A 531 -4.07 -18.16 24.89
CA THR A 531 -5.28 -17.49 24.42
C THR A 531 -6.44 -18.49 24.29
N GLN A 532 -6.18 -19.68 23.76
CA GLN A 532 -7.20 -20.75 23.65
C GLN A 532 -7.68 -21.23 25.02
N ALA A 533 -6.75 -21.47 25.95
CA ALA A 533 -7.08 -21.87 27.31
C ALA A 533 -7.92 -20.81 28.03
N GLY A 534 -7.53 -19.54 27.93
CA GLY A 534 -8.30 -18.43 28.48
C GLY A 534 -9.69 -18.34 27.86
N ALA A 535 -9.81 -18.41 26.53
CA ALA A 535 -11.09 -18.41 25.85
C ALA A 535 -12.00 -19.55 26.32
N PHE A 536 -11.47 -20.77 26.46
CA PHE A 536 -12.20 -21.91 27.01
C PHE A 536 -12.68 -21.67 28.45
N ILE A 537 -11.80 -21.17 29.33
CA ILE A 537 -12.14 -20.86 30.73
C ILE A 537 -13.22 -19.77 30.80
N SER A 538 -13.19 -18.79 29.89
CA SER A 538 -14.19 -17.73 29.82
C SER A 538 -15.61 -18.25 29.54
N GLN A 539 -15.74 -19.41 28.89
CA GLN A 539 -17.03 -20.09 28.65
C GLN A 539 -17.63 -20.74 29.93
N ARG A 540 -16.94 -20.64 31.07
CA ARG A 540 -17.35 -21.18 32.38
C ARG A 540 -17.53 -22.70 32.39
N LEU A 541 -16.80 -23.41 31.52
CA LEU A 541 -16.79 -24.87 31.47
C LEU A 541 -15.86 -25.49 32.50
N CYS A 542 -14.88 -24.72 32.97
CA CYS A 542 -14.03 -25.06 34.10
C CYS A 542 -13.51 -23.78 34.78
N THR A 543 -12.97 -23.92 35.99
CA THR A 543 -12.16 -22.89 36.65
C THR A 543 -10.70 -22.93 36.20
N LEU A 544 -9.91 -21.90 36.55
CA LEU A 544 -8.46 -21.88 36.29
C LEU A 544 -7.75 -23.12 36.86
N GLY A 545 -8.09 -23.53 38.09
CA GLY A 545 -7.47 -24.68 38.75
C GLY A 545 -7.85 -26.04 38.15
N GLU A 546 -9.01 -26.14 37.49
CA GLU A 546 -9.49 -27.38 36.87
C GLU A 546 -8.95 -27.60 35.45
N TYR A 547 -8.57 -26.51 34.76
CA TYR A 547 -8.14 -26.57 33.36
C TYR A 547 -6.95 -27.52 33.09
N PRO A 548 -5.87 -27.54 33.91
CA PRO A 548 -4.74 -28.44 33.67
C PRO A 548 -5.11 -29.92 33.63
N ALA A 549 -6.13 -30.35 34.39
CA ALA A 549 -6.60 -31.73 34.38
C ALA A 549 -7.33 -32.08 33.06
N MET A 550 -8.17 -31.16 32.58
CA MET A 550 -8.85 -31.31 31.29
C MET A 550 -7.86 -31.35 30.12
N PHE A 551 -6.88 -30.45 30.13
CA PHE A 551 -5.80 -30.40 29.15
C PHE A 551 -5.01 -31.72 29.11
N ASN A 552 -4.55 -32.20 30.26
CA ASN A 552 -3.76 -33.43 30.33
C ASN A 552 -4.53 -34.66 29.84
N LYS A 553 -5.84 -34.75 30.11
CA LYS A 553 -6.70 -35.82 29.59
C LYS A 553 -6.66 -35.86 28.06
N GLN A 554 -6.83 -34.71 27.40
CA GLN A 554 -6.82 -34.66 25.94
C GLN A 554 -5.43 -34.85 25.35
N ARG A 555 -4.39 -34.34 26.02
CA ARG A 555 -2.99 -34.58 25.62
C ARG A 555 -2.67 -36.08 25.56
N VAL A 556 -3.09 -36.85 26.56
CA VAL A 556 -2.92 -38.31 26.58
C VAL A 556 -3.71 -39.00 25.47
N ILE A 557 -4.93 -38.54 25.18
CA ILE A 557 -5.74 -39.09 24.07
C ILE A 557 -5.06 -38.83 22.71
N LEU A 558 -4.56 -37.61 22.48
CA LEU A 558 -3.82 -37.28 21.26
C LEU A 558 -2.57 -38.15 21.09
N LEU A 559 -1.77 -38.34 22.16
CA LEU A 559 -0.59 -39.21 22.15
C LEU A 559 -0.90 -40.65 21.75
N ASN A 560 -2.03 -41.19 22.22
CA ASN A 560 -2.39 -42.58 22.01
C ASN A 560 -3.09 -42.84 20.66
N TYR A 561 -3.95 -41.92 20.20
CA TYR A 561 -4.83 -42.15 19.04
C TYR A 561 -4.47 -41.32 17.81
N ARG A 562 -3.69 -40.25 17.97
CA ARG A 562 -3.27 -39.35 16.88
C ARG A 562 -1.79 -39.02 16.99
N ARG A 563 -0.99 -40.09 17.03
CA ARG A 563 0.46 -40.05 17.29
C ARG A 563 1.23 -39.05 16.42
N LYS A 564 0.91 -38.93 15.12
CA LYS A 564 1.51 -37.92 14.22
C LYS A 564 1.27 -36.48 14.67
N GLN A 565 0.09 -36.16 15.20
CA GLN A 565 -0.25 -34.84 15.73
C GLN A 565 0.43 -34.58 17.07
N ALA A 566 0.49 -35.60 17.92
CA ALA A 566 1.05 -35.50 19.26
C ALA A 566 2.59 -35.52 19.30
N GLU A 567 3.25 -36.17 18.34
CA GLU A 567 4.70 -36.15 18.13
C GLU A 567 5.17 -34.88 17.40
N SER A 568 4.23 -34.06 16.91
CA SER A 568 4.56 -32.75 16.34
C SER A 568 5.06 -31.80 17.42
N ARG A 569 5.86 -30.81 17.01
CA ARG A 569 6.28 -29.69 17.90
C ARG A 569 5.09 -28.88 18.45
N TYR A 570 3.86 -29.10 17.95
CA TYR A 570 2.63 -28.42 18.34
C TYR A 570 1.66 -29.29 19.15
N GLY A 571 2.07 -30.47 19.61
CA GLY A 571 1.17 -31.43 20.30
C GLY A 571 0.39 -30.82 21.47
N ASP A 572 1.04 -30.00 22.30
CA ASP A 572 0.38 -29.29 23.40
C ASP A 572 -0.62 -28.22 22.89
N VAL A 573 -0.32 -27.52 21.79
CA VAL A 573 -1.25 -26.56 21.19
C VAL A 573 -2.50 -27.28 20.66
N TYR A 574 -2.34 -28.42 19.99
CA TYR A 574 -3.47 -29.22 19.50
C TYR A 574 -4.35 -29.77 20.63
N ALA A 575 -3.75 -30.12 21.77
CA ALA A 575 -4.51 -30.52 22.96
C ALA A 575 -5.46 -29.41 23.43
N THR A 576 -5.07 -28.13 23.36
CA THR A 576 -5.97 -27.01 23.71
C THR A 576 -7.18 -26.91 22.78
N PHE A 577 -7.01 -27.14 21.47
CA PHE A 577 -8.11 -27.11 20.52
C PHE A 577 -9.07 -28.30 20.71
N GLU A 578 -8.54 -29.50 20.99
CA GLU A 578 -9.38 -30.67 21.28
C GLU A 578 -10.17 -30.53 22.59
N VAL A 579 -9.63 -29.84 23.60
CA VAL A 579 -10.41 -29.52 24.81
C VAL A 579 -11.67 -28.73 24.45
N SER A 580 -11.54 -27.69 23.63
CA SER A 580 -12.68 -26.89 23.17
C SER A 580 -13.65 -27.71 22.31
N ALA A 581 -13.14 -28.47 21.34
CA ALA A 581 -13.98 -29.21 20.42
C ALA A 581 -14.72 -30.39 21.07
N GLU A 582 -14.07 -31.11 22.00
CA GLU A 582 -14.70 -32.19 22.75
C GLU A 582 -15.75 -31.65 23.72
N ALA A 583 -15.53 -30.48 24.33
CA ALA A 583 -16.55 -29.84 25.15
C ALA A 583 -17.77 -29.42 24.33
N MET A 584 -17.57 -28.88 23.12
CA MET A 584 -18.67 -28.57 22.20
C MET A 584 -19.45 -29.83 21.81
N LYS A 585 -18.74 -30.93 21.54
CA LYS A 585 -19.34 -32.22 21.18
C LYS A 585 -20.12 -32.86 22.34
N ALA A 586 -19.59 -32.77 23.56
CA ALA A 586 -20.23 -33.33 24.76
C ALA A 586 -21.55 -32.61 25.11
N THR A 587 -21.65 -31.31 24.82
CA THR A 587 -22.84 -30.48 25.04
C THR A 587 -23.79 -30.55 23.84
N SER A 588 -24.24 -31.76 23.50
CA SER A 588 -25.10 -32.04 22.33
C SER A 588 -26.48 -31.37 22.32
N HIS A 589 -26.91 -30.76 23.44
CA HIS A 589 -28.17 -30.02 23.55
C HIS A 589 -28.07 -28.56 23.07
N ARG A 590 -26.85 -28.01 22.88
CA ARG A 590 -26.61 -26.68 22.34
C ARG A 590 -26.49 -26.75 20.82
N GLN A 591 -27.56 -26.40 20.12
CA GLN A 591 -27.61 -26.51 18.65
C GLN A 591 -26.53 -25.65 17.97
N ASP A 592 -26.27 -24.45 18.49
CA ASP A 592 -25.23 -23.54 18.01
C ASP A 592 -23.81 -24.13 18.07
N TRP A 593 -23.52 -25.00 19.04
CA TRP A 593 -22.21 -25.67 19.17
C TRP A 593 -22.05 -26.87 18.24
N VAL A 594 -23.15 -27.59 18.00
CA VAL A 594 -23.20 -28.65 16.99
C VAL A 594 -22.97 -28.06 15.60
N ASP A 595 -23.67 -26.96 15.33
CA ASP A 595 -23.56 -26.16 14.12
C ASP A 595 -22.16 -25.56 13.95
N ALA A 596 -21.54 -25.10 15.04
CA ALA A 596 -20.14 -24.62 15.07
C ALA A 596 -19.13 -25.69 14.64
N LEU A 597 -19.28 -26.93 15.13
CA LEU A 597 -18.39 -28.03 14.73
C LEU A 597 -18.53 -28.39 13.25
N GLU A 598 -19.74 -28.33 12.70
CA GLU A 598 -19.97 -28.55 11.27
C GLU A 598 -19.35 -27.42 10.44
N LEU A 599 -19.55 -26.16 10.86
CA LEU A 599 -18.92 -25.00 10.23
C LEU A 599 -17.38 -25.11 10.26
N LEU A 600 -16.80 -25.52 11.38
CA LEU A 600 -15.36 -25.74 11.51
C LEU A 600 -14.82 -26.76 10.50
N ASN A 601 -15.56 -27.85 10.27
CA ASN A 601 -15.18 -28.87 9.28
C ASN A 601 -15.16 -28.28 7.86
N ILE A 602 -16.14 -27.45 7.51
CA ILE A 602 -16.23 -26.82 6.19
C ILE A 602 -15.10 -25.81 6.00
N LEU A 603 -14.87 -24.96 7.00
CA LEU A 603 -13.81 -23.96 6.98
C LEU A 603 -12.43 -24.63 6.78
N ALA A 604 -12.21 -25.84 7.29
CA ALA A 604 -10.97 -26.60 7.09
C ALA A 604 -10.64 -26.91 5.62
N PHE A 605 -11.63 -26.86 4.72
CA PHE A 605 -11.48 -27.08 3.27
C PHE A 605 -11.65 -25.82 2.43
N LEU A 606 -11.80 -24.67 3.07
CA LEU A 606 -11.69 -23.36 2.45
C LEU A 606 -10.33 -22.75 2.79
N HIS A 607 -9.89 -21.78 1.98
CA HIS A 607 -8.73 -20.97 2.35
C HIS A 607 -8.91 -20.37 3.76
N ARG A 608 -7.84 -20.37 4.57
CA ARG A 608 -7.84 -20.00 6.00
C ARG A 608 -8.26 -18.57 6.31
N GLU A 609 -8.26 -17.68 5.32
CA GLU A 609 -8.62 -16.27 5.44
C GLU A 609 -9.60 -15.89 4.32
N GLY A 610 -10.42 -14.87 4.57
CA GLY A 610 -11.30 -14.28 3.56
C GLY A 610 -12.65 -14.98 3.37
N VAL A 611 -13.07 -15.84 4.29
CA VAL A 611 -14.37 -16.53 4.17
C VAL A 611 -15.51 -15.55 4.46
N ILE A 612 -16.23 -15.15 3.41
CA ILE A 612 -17.28 -14.12 3.48
C ILE A 612 -18.68 -14.72 3.63
N GLU A 613 -19.57 -14.06 4.37
CA GLU A 613 -20.97 -14.48 4.53
C GLU A 613 -21.72 -14.51 3.18
N GLU A 614 -21.40 -13.57 2.27
CA GLU A 614 -22.00 -13.43 0.94
C GLU A 614 -21.94 -14.74 0.12
N MET A 615 -20.86 -15.52 0.29
CA MET A 615 -20.68 -16.82 -0.37
C MET A 615 -21.79 -17.81 0.05
N PHE A 616 -22.11 -17.88 1.34
CA PHE A 616 -23.18 -18.73 1.86
C PHE A 616 -24.56 -18.22 1.44
N THR A 617 -24.78 -16.89 1.45
CA THR A 617 -26.03 -16.27 1.01
C THR A 617 -26.35 -16.61 -0.45
N LYS A 618 -25.36 -16.45 -1.35
CA LYS A 618 -25.50 -16.79 -2.77
C LYS A 618 -25.73 -18.28 -2.97
N ALA A 619 -24.94 -19.12 -2.30
CA ALA A 619 -25.10 -20.57 -2.38
C ALA A 619 -26.51 -21.03 -1.96
N TRP A 620 -27.04 -20.47 -0.85
CA TRP A 620 -28.37 -20.81 -0.37
C TRP A 620 -29.49 -20.35 -1.31
N THR A 621 -29.37 -19.13 -1.83
CA THR A 621 -30.31 -18.58 -2.82
C THR A 621 -30.38 -19.47 -4.06
N ARG A 622 -29.23 -19.92 -4.55
CA ARG A 622 -29.14 -20.83 -5.70
C ARG A 622 -29.66 -22.22 -5.39
N ALA A 623 -29.42 -22.73 -4.18
CA ALA A 623 -29.90 -24.04 -3.75
C ALA A 623 -31.44 -24.11 -3.72
N ILE A 624 -32.12 -23.05 -3.27
CA ILE A 624 -33.59 -22.95 -3.31
C ILE A 624 -34.09 -23.00 -4.75
N ALA A 625 -33.46 -22.25 -5.67
CA ALA A 625 -33.82 -22.26 -7.09
C ALA A 625 -33.64 -23.65 -7.72
N THR A 626 -32.53 -24.32 -7.41
CA THR A 626 -32.20 -25.68 -7.90
C THR A 626 -33.18 -26.72 -7.37
N THR A 627 -33.64 -26.60 -6.12
CA THR A 627 -34.67 -27.50 -5.54
C THR A 627 -36.01 -27.41 -6.28
N LYS A 628 -36.36 -26.23 -6.83
CA LYS A 628 -37.61 -26.03 -7.59
C LYS A 628 -37.56 -26.62 -9.00
N LYS A 629 -36.37 -26.73 -9.59
CA LYS A 629 -36.13 -27.28 -10.93
C LYS A 629 -34.70 -27.80 -11.02
N ASP A 630 -34.53 -29.10 -10.84
CA ASP A 630 -33.22 -29.74 -10.91
C ASP A 630 -32.69 -29.69 -12.37
N PRO A 631 -31.51 -29.09 -12.61
CA PRO A 631 -30.90 -29.06 -13.93
C PRO A 631 -30.21 -30.41 -14.22
N GLU A 632 -31.01 -31.47 -14.35
CA GLU A 632 -30.53 -32.86 -14.48
C GLU A 632 -29.49 -33.04 -15.61
N ASP A 633 -29.56 -32.24 -16.67
CA ASP A 633 -28.70 -32.34 -17.86
C ASP A 633 -27.79 -31.11 -18.12
N GLU A 634 -27.61 -30.17 -17.18
CA GLU A 634 -26.77 -28.97 -17.41
C GLU A 634 -25.50 -28.95 -16.55
N ILE A 635 -24.33 -29.09 -17.19
CA ILE A 635 -23.02 -29.11 -16.51
C ILE A 635 -22.63 -27.76 -15.89
N ARG A 636 -23.22 -26.67 -16.37
CA ARG A 636 -22.96 -25.31 -15.87
C ARG A 636 -23.58 -25.06 -14.51
N LEU A 637 -24.57 -25.88 -14.12
CA LEU A 637 -25.40 -25.65 -12.96
C LEU A 637 -25.26 -26.79 -11.95
N PRO A 638 -25.09 -26.47 -10.65
CA PRO A 638 -25.13 -27.47 -9.61
C PRO A 638 -26.48 -28.21 -9.59
N SER A 639 -26.43 -29.50 -9.29
CA SER A 639 -27.58 -30.41 -9.18
C SER A 639 -28.13 -30.51 -7.75
N LEU A 640 -29.21 -31.28 -7.56
CA LEU A 640 -29.71 -31.64 -6.23
C LEU A 640 -28.65 -32.38 -5.37
N TRP A 641 -27.66 -33.06 -5.97
CA TRP A 641 -26.55 -33.68 -5.24
C TRP A 641 -25.72 -32.63 -4.47
N HIS A 642 -25.41 -31.51 -5.11
CA HIS A 642 -24.66 -30.39 -4.52
C HIS A 642 -25.49 -29.71 -3.43
N VAL A 643 -26.77 -29.50 -3.71
CA VAL A 643 -27.72 -28.96 -2.73
C VAL A 643 -27.79 -29.85 -1.50
N ASN A 644 -27.83 -31.17 -1.65
CA ASN A 644 -27.88 -32.10 -0.52
C ASN A 644 -26.60 -32.11 0.33
N HIS A 645 -25.43 -31.89 -0.29
CA HIS A 645 -24.18 -31.69 0.46
C HIS A 645 -24.23 -30.36 1.23
N MET A 646 -24.68 -29.28 0.58
CA MET A 646 -24.89 -28.00 1.24
C MET A 646 -25.92 -28.07 2.38
N ARG A 647 -26.98 -28.87 2.27
CA ARG A 647 -28.01 -29.05 3.33
C ARG A 647 -27.47 -29.67 4.61
N ARG A 648 -26.28 -30.30 4.59
CA ARG A 648 -25.62 -30.81 5.80
C ARG A 648 -25.19 -29.68 6.73
N ILE A 649 -25.03 -28.47 6.20
CA ILE A 649 -24.70 -27.25 6.94
C ILE A 649 -25.84 -26.91 7.90
N LEU A 650 -25.52 -26.79 9.19
CA LEU A 650 -26.42 -26.28 10.24
C LEU A 650 -27.74 -27.08 10.39
N ARG A 651 -27.81 -28.30 9.82
CA ARG A 651 -28.99 -29.20 9.82
C ARG A 651 -30.30 -28.53 9.38
N GLN A 652 -30.24 -27.64 8.39
CA GLN A 652 -31.39 -26.85 7.93
C GLN A 652 -32.22 -27.55 6.83
N SER A 653 -33.53 -27.27 6.80
CA SER A 653 -34.45 -27.78 5.77
C SER A 653 -34.40 -26.93 4.50
N SER A 654 -34.82 -27.50 3.36
CA SER A 654 -34.84 -26.80 2.06
C SER A 654 -35.78 -25.60 1.98
N ASP A 655 -36.76 -25.53 2.88
CA ASP A 655 -37.75 -24.46 2.95
C ASP A 655 -37.43 -23.43 4.04
N SER A 656 -36.29 -23.58 4.73
CA SER A 656 -35.86 -22.64 5.76
C SER A 656 -35.66 -21.24 5.16
N PRO A 657 -36.31 -20.20 5.70
CA PRO A 657 -36.03 -18.80 5.36
C PRO A 657 -34.53 -18.49 5.46
N ILE A 658 -34.01 -17.73 4.49
CA ILE A 658 -32.58 -17.41 4.42
C ILE A 658 -32.11 -16.67 5.69
N GLU A 659 -32.97 -15.88 6.31
CA GLU A 659 -32.68 -15.16 7.55
C GLU A 659 -32.35 -16.12 8.70
N LEU A 660 -33.05 -17.25 8.81
CA LEU A 660 -32.79 -18.25 9.86
C LEU A 660 -31.47 -18.98 9.63
N VAL A 661 -31.14 -19.24 8.37
CA VAL A 661 -29.88 -19.91 7.99
C VAL A 661 -28.70 -19.00 8.29
N LEU A 662 -28.78 -17.73 7.92
CA LEU A 662 -27.75 -16.73 8.23
C LEU A 662 -27.62 -16.52 9.74
N LEU A 663 -28.73 -16.55 10.49
CA LEU A 663 -28.68 -16.48 11.95
C LEU A 663 -27.96 -17.70 12.56
N SER A 664 -28.28 -18.92 12.10
CA SER A 664 -27.57 -20.14 12.53
C SER A 664 -26.08 -20.08 12.18
N LEU A 665 -25.72 -19.59 10.99
CA LEU A 665 -24.32 -19.44 10.56
C LEU A 665 -23.58 -18.45 11.46
N ARG A 666 -24.17 -17.29 11.74
CA ARG A 666 -23.61 -16.28 12.63
C ARG A 666 -23.48 -16.77 14.07
N ASN A 667 -24.47 -17.53 14.56
CA ASN A 667 -24.40 -18.14 15.90
C ASN A 667 -23.30 -19.20 15.99
N ALA A 668 -23.16 -20.05 14.96
CA ALA A 668 -22.09 -21.04 14.86
C ALA A 668 -20.71 -20.39 14.80
N ALA A 669 -20.56 -19.34 13.98
CA ALA A 669 -19.33 -18.56 13.88
C ALA A 669 -19.01 -17.85 15.21
N SER A 670 -20.01 -17.24 15.85
CA SER A 670 -19.86 -16.62 17.17
C SER A 670 -19.44 -17.61 18.25
N ALA A 671 -19.98 -18.84 18.23
CA ALA A 671 -19.53 -19.91 19.10
C ALA A 671 -18.07 -20.29 18.82
N LEU A 672 -17.66 -20.51 17.57
CA LEU A 672 -16.24 -20.76 17.25
C LEU A 672 -15.33 -19.60 17.68
N GLN A 673 -15.78 -18.36 17.53
CA GLN A 673 -15.05 -17.16 17.94
C GLN A 673 -14.92 -17.06 19.46
N SER A 674 -15.95 -17.46 20.23
CA SER A 674 -15.91 -17.43 21.70
C SER A 674 -14.88 -18.38 22.29
N PHE A 675 -14.53 -19.45 21.57
CA PHE A 675 -13.41 -20.34 21.88
C PHE A 675 -12.09 -19.93 21.20
N SER A 676 -12.04 -18.77 20.53
CA SER A 676 -10.88 -18.29 19.77
C SER A 676 -10.41 -19.23 18.64
N LEU A 677 -11.27 -20.12 18.13
CA LEU A 677 -10.94 -21.01 17.01
C LEU A 677 -10.98 -20.28 15.66
N ILE A 678 -11.83 -19.26 15.55
CA ILE A 678 -11.90 -18.37 14.39
C ILE A 678 -11.81 -16.90 14.85
N THR A 679 -11.51 -16.03 13.90
CA THR A 679 -11.60 -14.57 14.04
C THR A 679 -12.63 -14.05 13.06
N ILE A 680 -13.54 -13.19 13.52
CA ILE A 680 -14.48 -12.45 12.68
C ILE A 680 -14.03 -10.99 12.68
N HIS A 681 -13.69 -10.46 11.51
CA HIS A 681 -13.21 -9.08 11.36
C HIS A 681 -14.35 -8.09 11.49
N GLN A 682 -14.24 -7.09 12.37
CA GLN A 682 -15.36 -6.17 12.67
C GLN A 682 -15.72 -5.25 11.50
N GLU A 683 -14.75 -4.91 10.64
CA GLU A 683 -14.97 -4.00 9.51
C GLU A 683 -15.59 -4.70 8.30
N THR A 684 -15.16 -5.92 7.99
CA THR A 684 -15.59 -6.64 6.78
C THR A 684 -16.61 -7.74 7.07
N GLY A 685 -16.65 -8.27 8.30
CA GLY A 685 -17.44 -9.43 8.67
C GLY A 685 -16.82 -10.77 8.26
N ASP A 686 -15.60 -10.76 7.69
CA ASP A 686 -14.99 -11.97 7.15
C ASP A 686 -14.50 -12.90 8.26
N ILE A 687 -14.62 -14.21 8.01
CA ILE A 687 -14.13 -15.26 8.88
C ILE A 687 -12.71 -15.64 8.48
N SER A 688 -11.84 -15.78 9.47
CA SER A 688 -10.46 -16.24 9.32
C SER A 688 -10.08 -17.23 10.42
N MET A 689 -9.15 -18.13 10.13
CA MET A 689 -8.58 -19.09 11.06
C MET A 689 -7.07 -18.93 11.14
N HIS A 690 -6.54 -19.10 12.35
CA HIS A 690 -5.11 -19.26 12.52
C HIS A 690 -4.64 -20.54 11.80
N ALA A 691 -3.50 -20.49 11.11
CA ALA A 691 -2.99 -21.60 10.30
C ALA A 691 -2.89 -22.95 11.05
N LEU A 692 -2.52 -22.91 12.34
CA LEU A 692 -2.50 -24.13 13.19
C LEU A 692 -3.89 -24.67 13.50
N VAL A 693 -4.90 -23.80 13.67
CA VAL A 693 -6.29 -24.23 13.88
C VAL A 693 -6.83 -24.83 12.59
N HIS A 694 -6.55 -24.21 11.44
CA HIS A 694 -6.95 -24.69 10.13
C HIS A 694 -6.38 -26.09 9.83
N ALA A 695 -5.07 -26.29 10.04
CA ALA A 695 -4.42 -27.59 9.89
C ALA A 695 -5.02 -28.65 10.84
N TRP A 696 -5.16 -28.31 12.13
CA TRP A 696 -5.76 -29.21 13.12
C TRP A 696 -7.22 -29.59 12.78
N ALA A 697 -8.03 -28.63 12.34
CA ALA A 697 -9.43 -28.83 11.97
C ALA A 697 -9.58 -29.82 10.80
N LYS A 698 -8.61 -29.83 9.87
CA LYS A 698 -8.54 -30.83 8.81
C LYS A 698 -8.05 -32.18 9.35
N ASP A 699 -6.91 -32.18 10.03
CA ASP A 699 -6.24 -33.42 10.44
C ASP A 699 -7.01 -34.22 11.50
N ARG A 700 -7.93 -33.58 12.25
CA ARG A 700 -8.78 -34.27 13.23
C ARG A 700 -9.87 -35.14 12.59
N LEU A 701 -10.17 -34.93 11.31
CA LEU A 701 -11.20 -35.66 10.58
C LEU A 701 -10.62 -36.96 9.99
N ALA A 702 -11.39 -38.06 10.08
CA ALA A 702 -11.11 -39.28 9.35
C ALA A 702 -11.31 -39.06 7.83
N ALA A 703 -10.72 -39.91 6.99
CA ALA A 703 -10.74 -39.75 5.52
C ALA A 703 -12.17 -39.55 4.95
N ASP A 704 -13.15 -40.36 5.38
CA ASP A 704 -14.54 -40.23 4.92
C ASP A 704 -15.18 -38.89 5.33
N ALA A 705 -14.84 -38.38 6.52
CA ALA A 705 -15.35 -37.10 7.01
C ALA A 705 -14.66 -35.90 6.33
N GLN A 706 -13.37 -36.02 6.00
CA GLN A 706 -12.65 -35.06 5.16
C GLN A 706 -13.31 -34.95 3.79
N ASN A 707 -13.65 -36.11 3.22
CA ASN A 707 -14.32 -36.19 1.93
C ASN A 707 -15.68 -35.46 1.96
N ILE A 708 -16.51 -35.74 2.96
CA ILE A 708 -17.80 -35.06 3.13
C ILE A 708 -17.62 -33.54 3.29
N ALA A 709 -16.69 -33.11 4.14
CA ALA A 709 -16.46 -31.69 4.41
C ALA A 709 -15.96 -30.94 3.16
N TRP A 710 -15.06 -31.55 2.39
CA TRP A 710 -14.60 -31.01 1.10
C TRP A 710 -15.76 -30.89 0.10
N ALA A 711 -16.55 -31.95 -0.07
CA ALA A 711 -17.68 -31.95 -1.02
C ALA A 711 -18.70 -30.87 -0.67
N THR A 712 -18.93 -30.65 0.63
CA THR A 712 -19.76 -29.54 1.14
C THR A 712 -19.13 -28.19 0.79
N ALA A 713 -17.85 -27.96 1.08
CA ALA A 713 -17.15 -26.70 0.78
C ALA A 713 -17.15 -26.38 -0.73
N ALA A 714 -16.82 -27.35 -1.58
CA ALA A 714 -16.82 -27.21 -3.03
C ALA A 714 -18.23 -26.97 -3.59
N SER A 715 -19.25 -27.62 -3.04
CA SER A 715 -20.66 -27.37 -3.40
C SER A 715 -21.11 -25.96 -3.04
N ILE A 716 -20.71 -25.43 -1.87
CA ILE A 716 -20.99 -24.04 -1.48
C ILE A 716 -20.37 -23.07 -2.49
N LEU A 717 -19.07 -23.23 -2.78
CA LEU A 717 -18.37 -22.39 -3.75
C LEU A 717 -19.05 -22.45 -5.11
N SER A 718 -19.34 -23.65 -5.62
CA SER A 718 -20.00 -23.86 -6.90
C SER A 718 -21.40 -23.24 -6.96
N LEU A 719 -22.21 -23.40 -5.90
CA LEU A 719 -23.55 -22.80 -5.79
C LEU A 719 -23.50 -21.28 -5.65
N SER A 720 -22.40 -20.72 -5.14
CA SER A 720 -22.24 -19.26 -4.99
C SER A 720 -21.89 -18.53 -6.29
N ILE A 721 -21.46 -19.26 -7.33
CA ILE A 721 -21.03 -18.68 -8.61
C ILE A 721 -22.25 -18.40 -9.50
N GLU A 722 -22.51 -17.13 -9.75
CA GLU A 722 -23.55 -16.66 -10.68
C GLU A 722 -22.94 -15.90 -11.86
N SER A 723 -23.68 -15.80 -12.97
CA SER A 723 -23.22 -15.10 -14.18
C SER A 723 -23.22 -13.57 -14.06
N PHE A 724 -23.95 -13.00 -13.09
CA PHE A 724 -24.09 -11.56 -12.87
C PHE A 724 -23.28 -11.09 -11.63
N GLY A 725 -22.68 -9.89 -11.70
CA GLY A 725 -21.90 -9.32 -10.58
C GLY A 725 -20.47 -9.86 -10.41
N TYR A 726 -19.95 -10.56 -11.42
CA TYR A 726 -18.67 -11.27 -11.35
C TYR A 726 -17.45 -10.38 -11.02
N ARG A 727 -17.45 -9.10 -11.43
CA ARG A 727 -16.29 -8.18 -11.26
C ARG A 727 -15.95 -7.90 -9.80
N GLU A 728 -16.94 -7.93 -8.90
CA GLU A 728 -16.73 -7.64 -7.47
C GLU A 728 -16.60 -8.92 -6.65
N PHE A 729 -17.32 -9.98 -7.03
CA PHE A 729 -17.41 -11.21 -6.21
C PHE A 729 -16.30 -12.22 -6.51
N PHE A 730 -15.93 -12.42 -7.79
CA PHE A 730 -14.97 -13.47 -8.17
C PHE A 730 -13.59 -13.34 -7.50
N PRO A 731 -13.01 -12.12 -7.39
CA PRO A 731 -11.74 -11.96 -6.69
C PRO A 731 -11.79 -12.40 -5.23
N LYS A 732 -12.96 -12.26 -4.56
CA LYS A 732 -13.13 -12.64 -3.15
C LYS A 732 -13.11 -14.16 -2.93
N ILE A 733 -13.51 -14.96 -3.93
CA ILE A 733 -13.59 -16.42 -3.82
C ILE A 733 -12.41 -17.15 -4.49
N GLN A 734 -11.55 -16.44 -5.21
CA GLN A 734 -10.43 -17.01 -5.96
C GLN A 734 -9.55 -17.92 -5.09
N SER A 735 -9.11 -17.42 -3.92
CA SER A 735 -8.23 -18.16 -3.01
C SER A 735 -8.89 -19.42 -2.46
N HIS A 736 -10.21 -19.41 -2.23
CA HIS A 736 -10.94 -20.59 -1.79
C HIS A 736 -11.03 -21.65 -2.89
N ILE A 737 -11.23 -21.26 -4.15
CA ILE A 737 -11.21 -22.18 -5.29
C ILE A 737 -9.81 -22.79 -5.43
N GLU A 738 -8.76 -21.97 -5.47
CA GLU A 738 -7.36 -22.41 -5.55
C GLU A 738 -7.02 -23.43 -4.46
N PHE A 739 -7.44 -23.17 -3.21
CA PHE A 739 -7.23 -24.08 -2.10
C PHE A 739 -8.04 -25.39 -2.22
N SER A 740 -9.28 -25.30 -2.68
CA SER A 740 -10.19 -26.45 -2.77
C SER A 740 -9.78 -27.48 -3.84
N VAL A 741 -8.97 -27.10 -4.83
CA VAL A 741 -8.60 -27.96 -5.98
C VAL A 741 -7.37 -28.86 -5.68
N GLY A 742 -6.78 -28.78 -4.48
CA GLY A 742 -5.69 -29.66 -4.01
C GLY A 742 -6.04 -31.16 -3.88
N PRO A 743 -5.05 -32.05 -3.63
CA PRO A 743 -4.91 -33.37 -4.26
C PRO A 743 -6.03 -34.37 -3.93
N ASP A 744 -6.45 -35.17 -4.92
CA ASP A 744 -7.00 -36.51 -4.66
C ASP A 744 -8.51 -36.80 -4.81
N PRO A 745 -9.33 -36.20 -5.71
CA PRO A 745 -10.78 -36.43 -5.72
C PRO A 745 -11.23 -37.90 -5.95
N GLU A 746 -10.33 -38.85 -6.24
CA GLU A 746 -10.66 -40.23 -6.61
C GLU A 746 -11.49 -41.03 -5.58
N GLN A 747 -11.32 -40.82 -4.27
CA GLN A 747 -12.06 -41.59 -3.25
C GLN A 747 -13.44 -41.01 -2.89
N LEU A 748 -13.75 -39.79 -3.32
CA LEU A 748 -14.90 -39.02 -2.87
C LEU A 748 -16.24 -39.39 -3.52
N PHE A 749 -16.20 -39.96 -4.73
CA PHE A 749 -17.38 -40.04 -5.59
C PHE A 749 -17.84 -41.46 -5.92
N ALA A 750 -17.31 -42.47 -5.20
CA ALA A 750 -17.66 -43.88 -5.38
C ALA A 750 -19.17 -44.20 -5.24
N ASN A 751 -19.95 -43.28 -4.66
CA ASN A 751 -21.39 -43.43 -4.41
C ASN A 751 -22.31 -42.57 -5.30
N SER A 752 -21.80 -41.83 -6.29
CA SER A 752 -22.64 -41.12 -7.28
C SER A 752 -22.98 -42.04 -8.46
N LYS A 753 -24.19 -41.91 -9.04
CA LYS A 753 -24.56 -42.61 -10.30
C LYS A 753 -23.70 -42.16 -11.50
N HIS A 754 -23.22 -40.90 -11.48
CA HIS A 754 -22.38 -40.27 -12.51
C HIS A 754 -21.32 -39.37 -11.84
N PRO A 755 -20.23 -39.95 -11.30
CA PRO A 755 -19.25 -39.21 -10.51
C PRO A 755 -18.54 -38.11 -11.30
N GLY A 756 -18.22 -38.34 -12.57
CA GLY A 756 -17.62 -37.34 -13.45
C GLY A 756 -18.54 -36.15 -13.74
N LEU A 757 -19.84 -36.35 -13.95
CA LEU A 757 -20.78 -35.24 -14.18
C LEU A 757 -20.93 -34.33 -12.95
N GLU A 758 -21.03 -34.88 -11.74
CA GLU A 758 -21.13 -34.06 -10.53
C GLU A 758 -19.83 -33.29 -10.25
N ILE A 759 -18.67 -33.92 -10.48
CA ILE A 759 -17.37 -33.21 -10.45
C ILE A 759 -17.35 -32.10 -11.51
N GLY A 760 -17.85 -32.38 -12.71
CA GLY A 760 -17.91 -31.42 -13.81
C GLY A 760 -18.72 -30.17 -13.45
N ARG A 761 -19.79 -30.32 -12.67
CA ARG A 761 -20.61 -29.21 -12.16
C ARG A 761 -19.92 -28.32 -11.13
N ILE A 762 -18.84 -28.79 -10.50
CA ILE A 762 -17.96 -27.99 -9.64
C ILE A 762 -16.84 -27.36 -10.47
N LEU A 763 -16.16 -28.17 -11.29
CA LEU A 763 -14.99 -27.74 -12.06
C LEU A 763 -15.34 -26.73 -13.15
N TYR A 764 -16.50 -26.84 -13.80
CA TYR A 764 -16.92 -25.90 -14.83
C TYR A 764 -17.05 -24.46 -14.27
N PRO A 765 -17.82 -24.21 -13.20
CA PRO A 765 -17.85 -22.89 -12.57
C PRO A 765 -16.48 -22.39 -12.10
N PHE A 766 -15.64 -23.27 -11.53
CA PHE A 766 -14.30 -22.89 -11.08
C PHE A 766 -13.41 -22.44 -12.23
N THR A 767 -13.38 -23.23 -13.31
CA THR A 767 -12.65 -22.91 -14.55
C THR A 767 -13.15 -21.59 -15.12
N TYR A 768 -14.47 -21.41 -15.19
CA TYR A 768 -15.08 -20.17 -15.66
C TYR A 768 -14.65 -18.95 -14.83
N VAL A 769 -14.62 -19.06 -13.50
CA VAL A 769 -14.12 -17.98 -12.62
C VAL A 769 -12.65 -17.67 -12.94
N MET A 770 -11.79 -18.68 -13.08
CA MET A 770 -10.37 -18.48 -13.39
C MET A 770 -10.13 -17.81 -14.74
N VAL A 771 -10.91 -18.18 -15.77
CA VAL A 771 -10.93 -17.49 -17.07
C VAL A 771 -11.30 -16.01 -16.87
N ARG A 772 -12.37 -15.70 -16.12
CA ARG A 772 -12.78 -14.30 -15.90
C ARG A 772 -11.77 -13.47 -15.09
N LEU A 773 -10.99 -14.11 -14.23
CA LEU A 773 -9.95 -13.49 -13.41
C LEU A 773 -8.58 -13.42 -14.08
N ARG A 774 -8.42 -13.95 -15.30
CA ARG A 774 -7.13 -14.05 -16.01
C ARG A 774 -6.07 -14.85 -15.24
N ASN A 775 -6.51 -15.88 -14.51
CA ASN A 775 -5.61 -16.90 -13.97
C ASN A 775 -5.42 -17.99 -15.01
N ASP A 776 -4.72 -17.63 -16.09
CA ASP A 776 -4.66 -18.40 -17.34
C ASP A 776 -4.08 -19.83 -17.11
N TYR A 777 -3.10 -19.98 -16.19
CA TYR A 777 -2.52 -21.28 -15.83
C TYR A 777 -3.52 -22.21 -15.14
N LEU A 778 -4.18 -21.75 -14.07
CA LEU A 778 -5.12 -22.61 -13.34
C LEU A 778 -6.38 -22.87 -14.17
N ALA A 779 -6.79 -21.92 -15.02
CA ALA A 779 -7.87 -22.12 -15.97
C ALA A 779 -7.55 -23.27 -16.94
N GLU A 780 -6.35 -23.32 -17.54
CA GLU A 780 -5.94 -24.41 -18.43
C GLU A 780 -5.91 -25.76 -17.69
N VAL A 781 -5.30 -25.81 -16.50
CA VAL A 781 -5.24 -27.04 -15.68
C VAL A 781 -6.64 -27.56 -15.33
N LEU A 782 -7.53 -26.68 -14.87
CA LEU A 782 -8.90 -27.05 -14.51
C LEU A 782 -9.72 -27.49 -15.73
N ALA A 783 -9.55 -26.84 -16.88
CA ALA A 783 -10.21 -27.21 -18.12
C ALA A 783 -9.76 -28.60 -18.60
N ASP A 784 -8.48 -28.93 -18.51
CA ASP A 784 -7.94 -30.24 -18.90
C ASP A 784 -8.41 -31.34 -17.94
N VAL A 785 -8.40 -31.07 -16.62
CA VAL A 785 -8.96 -31.98 -15.61
C VAL A 785 -10.46 -32.20 -15.86
N LEU A 786 -11.22 -31.14 -16.14
CA LEU A 786 -12.64 -31.24 -16.49
C LEU A 786 -12.84 -32.15 -17.71
N CYS A 787 -12.15 -31.89 -18.83
CA CYS A 787 -12.25 -32.68 -20.06
C CYS A 787 -11.92 -34.16 -19.82
N SER A 788 -10.83 -34.45 -19.11
CA SER A 788 -10.41 -35.83 -18.82
C SER A 788 -11.40 -36.61 -17.97
N ARG A 789 -12.07 -35.94 -17.01
CA ARG A 789 -13.01 -36.59 -16.07
C ARG A 789 -14.38 -36.82 -16.70
N ILE A 790 -14.90 -35.85 -17.46
CA ILE A 790 -16.24 -35.97 -18.05
C ILE A 790 -16.26 -36.68 -19.42
N GLY A 791 -15.13 -36.72 -20.13
CA GLY A 791 -15.04 -37.22 -21.50
C GLY A 791 -15.45 -38.68 -21.70
N TYR A 792 -15.40 -39.51 -20.64
CA TYR A 792 -15.86 -40.90 -20.68
C TYR A 792 -17.34 -41.07 -20.28
N GLU A 793 -17.93 -40.09 -19.61
CA GLU A 793 -19.29 -40.18 -19.04
C GLU A 793 -20.35 -39.45 -19.88
N ILE A 794 -19.93 -38.49 -20.69
CA ILE A 794 -20.83 -37.61 -21.45
C ILE A 794 -20.65 -37.86 -22.95
N SER A 795 -21.76 -37.97 -23.68
CA SER A 795 -21.73 -38.11 -25.14
C SER A 795 -21.04 -36.90 -25.80
N PRO A 796 -20.14 -37.09 -26.77
CA PRO A 796 -19.57 -36.02 -27.58
C PRO A 796 -20.61 -35.18 -28.34
N GLN A 797 -21.81 -35.72 -28.53
CA GLN A 797 -22.96 -35.06 -29.16
C GLN A 797 -23.95 -34.48 -28.14
N SER A 798 -23.51 -34.27 -26.90
CA SER A 798 -24.34 -33.64 -25.87
C SER A 798 -24.08 -32.15 -25.77
N ARG A 799 -25.10 -31.42 -25.29
CA ARG A 799 -24.96 -30.00 -24.93
C ARG A 799 -23.87 -29.77 -23.85
N ASN A 800 -23.70 -30.71 -22.92
CA ASN A 800 -22.69 -30.60 -21.87
C ASN A 800 -21.27 -30.68 -22.43
N TRP A 801 -21.02 -31.59 -23.37
CA TRP A 801 -19.72 -31.68 -24.04
C TRP A 801 -19.42 -30.40 -24.84
N ARG A 802 -20.41 -29.88 -25.57
CA ARG A 802 -20.30 -28.58 -26.25
C ARG A 802 -19.93 -27.45 -25.29
N ASP A 803 -20.53 -27.40 -24.11
CA ASP A 803 -20.23 -26.36 -23.13
C ASP A 803 -18.81 -26.48 -22.56
N VAL A 804 -18.31 -27.70 -22.34
CA VAL A 804 -16.92 -27.94 -21.93
C VAL A 804 -15.93 -27.53 -23.02
N LEU A 805 -16.16 -27.92 -24.27
CA LEU A 805 -15.33 -27.49 -25.40
C LEU A 805 -15.31 -25.96 -25.54
N TYR A 806 -16.48 -25.32 -25.39
CA TYR A 806 -16.55 -23.85 -25.40
C TYR A 806 -15.69 -23.22 -24.30
N LEU A 807 -15.71 -23.76 -23.08
CA LEU A 807 -14.87 -23.27 -21.98
C LEU A 807 -13.39 -23.55 -22.21
N GLN A 808 -13.05 -24.70 -22.78
CA GLN A 808 -11.67 -25.05 -23.15
C GLN A 808 -11.13 -24.09 -24.22
N ALA A 809 -11.92 -23.76 -25.25
CA ALA A 809 -11.55 -22.76 -26.25
C ALA A 809 -11.26 -21.39 -25.62
N MET A 810 -12.09 -20.93 -24.68
CA MET A 810 -11.82 -19.69 -23.94
C MET A 810 -10.49 -19.73 -23.17
N CYS A 811 -10.10 -20.89 -22.64
CA CYS A 811 -8.80 -21.03 -21.96
C CYS A 811 -7.65 -20.97 -22.99
N LYS A 812 -7.80 -21.60 -24.16
CA LYS A 812 -6.78 -21.58 -25.23
C LYS A 812 -6.56 -20.19 -25.81
N ASP A 813 -7.60 -19.37 -25.92
CA ASP A 813 -7.49 -17.96 -26.30
C ASP A 813 -6.55 -17.18 -25.36
N GLN A 814 -6.71 -17.37 -24.05
CA GLN A 814 -5.94 -16.65 -23.03
C GLN A 814 -4.45 -16.95 -23.07
N VAL A 815 -4.08 -18.19 -23.39
CA VAL A 815 -2.69 -18.63 -23.53
C VAL A 815 -2.17 -18.50 -24.97
N ALA A 816 -2.90 -17.78 -25.84
CA ALA A 816 -2.55 -17.51 -27.24
C ALA A 816 -2.35 -18.76 -28.12
N LYS A 817 -3.03 -19.87 -27.81
CA LYS A 817 -3.03 -21.10 -28.60
C LYS A 817 -4.17 -21.09 -29.64
N TYR A 818 -4.13 -20.11 -30.54
CA TYR A 818 -5.26 -19.81 -31.45
C TYR A 818 -5.60 -20.94 -32.43
N ASN A 819 -4.63 -21.77 -32.83
CA ASN A 819 -4.89 -22.94 -33.68
C ASN A 819 -5.73 -23.99 -32.93
N GLU A 820 -5.34 -24.35 -31.70
CA GLU A 820 -6.12 -25.27 -30.86
C GLU A 820 -7.51 -24.70 -30.53
N GLU A 821 -7.58 -23.40 -30.24
CA GLU A 821 -8.86 -22.69 -30.03
C GLU A 821 -9.78 -22.82 -31.25
N MET A 822 -9.27 -22.52 -32.45
CA MET A 822 -10.03 -22.60 -33.69
C MET A 822 -10.58 -24.02 -33.92
N ASP A 823 -9.73 -25.05 -33.81
CA ASP A 823 -10.14 -26.45 -33.99
C ASP A 823 -11.26 -26.86 -33.01
N ILE A 824 -11.18 -26.42 -31.76
CA ILE A 824 -12.20 -26.68 -30.75
C ILE A 824 -13.50 -25.92 -31.08
N LEU A 825 -13.41 -24.64 -31.47
CA LEU A 825 -14.56 -23.81 -31.79
C LEU A 825 -15.28 -24.25 -33.07
N GLU A 826 -14.58 -24.79 -34.06
CA GLU A 826 -15.19 -25.40 -35.24
C GLU A 826 -16.12 -26.55 -34.85
N ASN A 827 -15.68 -27.40 -33.91
CA ASN A 827 -16.50 -28.49 -33.37
C ASN A 827 -17.74 -27.96 -32.60
N VAL A 828 -17.57 -26.90 -31.81
CA VAL A 828 -18.67 -26.24 -31.08
C VAL A 828 -19.69 -25.62 -32.04
N VAL A 829 -19.24 -24.89 -33.06
CA VAL A 829 -20.11 -24.25 -34.05
C VAL A 829 -20.81 -25.30 -34.92
N LEU A 830 -20.11 -26.38 -35.29
CA LEU A 830 -20.70 -27.51 -36.00
C LEU A 830 -21.82 -28.16 -35.17
N PHE A 831 -21.58 -28.41 -33.88
CA PHE A 831 -22.60 -28.90 -32.97
C PHE A 831 -23.81 -27.95 -32.91
N ASP A 832 -23.57 -26.66 -32.71
CA ASP A 832 -24.62 -25.65 -32.57
C ASP A 832 -25.48 -25.57 -33.84
N LYS A 833 -24.88 -25.69 -35.03
CA LYS A 833 -25.58 -25.66 -36.32
C LYS A 833 -26.64 -26.75 -36.47
N TYR A 834 -26.40 -27.94 -35.91
CA TYR A 834 -27.34 -29.07 -36.02
C TYR A 834 -28.30 -29.20 -34.83
N ASN A 835 -27.96 -28.61 -33.68
CA ASN A 835 -28.67 -28.87 -32.42
C ASN A 835 -29.32 -27.63 -31.80
N LEU A 836 -28.93 -26.42 -32.22
CA LEU A 836 -29.48 -25.16 -31.70
C LEU A 836 -30.16 -24.35 -32.81
N PRO A 837 -31.17 -23.52 -32.48
CA PRO A 837 -31.70 -22.54 -33.42
C PRO A 837 -30.61 -21.60 -33.93
N ALA A 838 -30.71 -21.18 -35.20
CA ALA A 838 -29.75 -20.23 -35.80
C ALA A 838 -29.65 -18.90 -35.04
N GLU A 839 -30.73 -18.52 -34.35
CA GLU A 839 -30.86 -17.31 -33.54
C GLU A 839 -30.47 -17.51 -32.06
N ASP A 840 -29.93 -18.68 -31.69
CA ASP A 840 -29.49 -18.92 -30.31
C ASP A 840 -28.28 -18.04 -29.95
N SER A 841 -28.40 -17.29 -28.85
CA SER A 841 -27.35 -16.38 -28.36
C SER A 841 -26.01 -17.09 -28.12
N ARG A 842 -26.01 -18.36 -27.67
CA ARG A 842 -24.78 -19.13 -27.42
C ARG A 842 -24.12 -19.56 -28.71
N SER A 843 -24.92 -19.90 -29.73
CA SER A 843 -24.43 -20.17 -31.07
C SER A 843 -23.80 -18.93 -31.71
N ALA A 844 -24.43 -17.77 -31.54
CA ALA A 844 -23.85 -16.50 -32.00
C ALA A 844 -22.53 -16.17 -31.27
N GLN A 845 -22.44 -16.44 -29.96
CA GLN A 845 -21.22 -16.24 -29.19
C GLN A 845 -20.08 -17.18 -29.63
N ALA A 846 -20.37 -18.46 -29.90
CA ALA A 846 -19.36 -19.40 -30.40
C ALA A 846 -18.83 -19.01 -31.79
N ARG A 847 -19.72 -18.63 -32.72
CA ARG A 847 -19.34 -18.10 -34.04
C ARG A 847 -18.50 -16.82 -33.92
N HIS A 848 -18.83 -15.95 -32.96
CA HIS A 848 -18.07 -14.73 -32.71
C HIS A 848 -16.63 -15.03 -32.27
N LEU A 849 -16.44 -15.93 -31.30
CA LEU A 849 -15.10 -16.35 -30.87
C LEU A 849 -14.34 -17.05 -32.01
N LEU A 850 -15.01 -17.88 -32.82
CA LEU A 850 -14.39 -18.52 -33.97
C LEU A 850 -13.91 -17.47 -34.98
N GLY A 851 -14.71 -16.44 -35.23
CA GLY A 851 -14.32 -15.30 -36.08
C GLY A 851 -13.10 -14.55 -35.53
N MET A 852 -13.00 -14.37 -34.21
CA MET A 852 -11.83 -13.78 -33.56
C MET A 852 -10.58 -14.65 -33.75
N ALA A 853 -10.70 -15.97 -33.59
CA ALA A 853 -9.60 -16.92 -33.82
C ALA A 853 -9.12 -16.87 -35.28
N HIS A 854 -10.03 -16.91 -36.26
CA HIS A 854 -9.68 -16.74 -37.68
C HIS A 854 -8.97 -15.40 -37.95
N ASN A 855 -9.46 -14.30 -37.37
CA ASN A 855 -8.86 -12.97 -37.56
C ASN A 855 -7.42 -12.92 -37.00
N LYS A 856 -7.18 -13.53 -35.82
CA LYS A 856 -5.85 -13.63 -35.21
C LYS A 856 -4.88 -14.50 -36.01
N LEU A 857 -5.38 -15.54 -36.67
CA LEU A 857 -4.59 -16.43 -37.53
C LEU A 857 -4.37 -15.89 -38.95
N GLY A 858 -4.98 -14.76 -39.31
CA GLY A 858 -4.86 -14.15 -40.65
C GLY A 858 -5.87 -14.65 -41.69
N ASN A 859 -6.83 -15.48 -41.28
CA ASN A 859 -7.92 -16.00 -42.11
C ASN A 859 -9.07 -14.96 -42.22
N TYR A 860 -8.76 -13.79 -42.77
CA TYR A 860 -9.66 -12.64 -42.75
C TYR A 860 -11.00 -12.84 -43.47
N PRO A 861 -11.07 -13.49 -44.66
CA PRO A 861 -12.35 -13.73 -45.33
C PRO A 861 -13.33 -14.56 -44.50
N GLU A 862 -12.84 -15.63 -43.86
CA GLU A 862 -13.62 -16.49 -42.97
C GLU A 862 -14.09 -15.74 -41.73
N ALA A 863 -13.19 -14.95 -41.12
CA ALA A 863 -13.53 -14.09 -39.98
C ALA A 863 -14.64 -13.09 -40.31
N ILE A 864 -14.54 -12.40 -41.45
CA ILE A 864 -15.55 -11.46 -41.93
C ILE A 864 -16.89 -12.15 -42.10
N GLY A 865 -16.94 -13.30 -42.78
CA GLY A 865 -18.19 -14.05 -43.00
C GLY A 865 -18.87 -14.44 -41.69
N LEU A 866 -18.10 -14.89 -40.69
CA LEU A 866 -18.61 -15.22 -39.36
C LEU A 866 -19.13 -13.97 -38.62
N PHE A 867 -18.39 -12.87 -38.65
CA PHE A 867 -18.79 -11.64 -37.98
C PHE A 867 -20.02 -10.98 -38.61
N GLU A 868 -20.17 -11.00 -39.93
CA GLU A 868 -21.36 -10.52 -40.64
C GLU A 868 -22.60 -11.34 -40.24
N ASP A 869 -22.49 -12.66 -40.21
CA ASP A 869 -23.56 -13.59 -39.80
C ASP A 869 -23.96 -13.39 -38.32
N VAL A 870 -22.98 -13.25 -37.43
CA VAL A 870 -23.22 -12.95 -36.01
C VAL A 870 -23.90 -11.59 -35.83
N LEU A 871 -23.43 -10.55 -36.53
CA LEU A 871 -24.00 -9.22 -36.44
C LEU A 871 -25.44 -9.19 -36.96
N GLN A 872 -25.72 -9.89 -38.07
CA GLN A 872 -27.08 -10.03 -38.60
C GLN A 872 -27.99 -10.75 -37.60
N THR A 873 -27.50 -11.81 -36.97
CA THR A 873 -28.22 -12.55 -35.94
C THR A 873 -28.53 -11.66 -34.73
N ARG A 874 -27.53 -10.92 -34.22
CA ARG A 874 -27.69 -10.01 -33.07
C ARG A 874 -28.64 -8.85 -33.38
N ARG A 875 -28.57 -8.24 -34.57
CA ARG A 875 -29.48 -7.15 -34.99
C ARG A 875 -30.95 -7.57 -35.09
N LYS A 876 -31.25 -8.85 -35.32
CA LYS A 876 -32.63 -9.36 -35.30
C LYS A 876 -33.20 -9.47 -33.88
N LEU A 877 -32.34 -9.71 -32.89
CA LEU A 877 -32.75 -10.08 -31.53
C LEU A 877 -32.56 -8.94 -30.52
N LEU A 878 -31.62 -8.04 -30.78
CA LEU A 878 -31.16 -7.03 -29.85
C LEU A 878 -31.26 -5.65 -30.50
N ALA A 879 -31.47 -4.63 -29.66
CA ALA A 879 -31.41 -3.25 -30.13
C ALA A 879 -30.01 -2.92 -30.68
N PRO A 880 -29.88 -2.04 -31.70
CA PRO A 880 -28.58 -1.63 -32.23
C PRO A 880 -27.62 -1.03 -31.17
N THR A 881 -28.17 -0.45 -30.10
CA THR A 881 -27.41 0.11 -28.98
C THR A 881 -26.93 -0.93 -27.96
N HIS A 882 -27.29 -2.21 -28.14
CA HIS A 882 -26.90 -3.27 -27.23
C HIS A 882 -25.39 -3.54 -27.30
N PRO A 883 -24.69 -3.74 -26.16
CA PRO A 883 -23.24 -3.96 -26.12
C PRO A 883 -22.76 -5.04 -27.08
N ASP A 884 -23.44 -6.19 -27.13
CA ASP A 884 -23.08 -7.28 -28.03
C ASP A 884 -23.12 -6.90 -29.51
N CYS A 885 -24.04 -6.01 -29.93
CA CYS A 885 -24.07 -5.52 -31.31
C CYS A 885 -22.86 -4.63 -31.59
N LEU A 886 -22.55 -3.72 -30.67
CA LEU A 886 -21.42 -2.79 -30.78
C LEU A 886 -20.07 -3.53 -30.80
N ILE A 887 -19.90 -4.56 -29.96
CA ILE A 887 -18.70 -5.42 -29.95
C ILE A 887 -18.57 -6.17 -31.28
N SER A 888 -19.66 -6.75 -31.81
CA SER A 888 -19.61 -7.41 -33.12
C SER A 888 -19.27 -6.46 -34.26
N GLN A 889 -19.81 -5.23 -34.24
CA GLN A 889 -19.47 -4.21 -35.24
C GLN A 889 -17.99 -3.79 -35.14
N HIS A 890 -17.48 -3.61 -33.92
CA HIS A 890 -16.07 -3.30 -33.67
C HIS A 890 -15.14 -4.39 -34.22
N GLU A 891 -15.38 -5.65 -33.88
CA GLU A 891 -14.59 -6.79 -34.35
C GLU A 891 -14.68 -6.97 -35.87
N LEU A 892 -15.88 -6.81 -36.46
CA LEU A 892 -16.07 -6.86 -37.91
C LEU A 892 -15.28 -5.75 -38.61
N ALA A 893 -15.29 -4.53 -38.06
CA ALA A 893 -14.52 -3.42 -38.62
C ALA A 893 -13.01 -3.67 -38.53
N GLY A 894 -12.52 -4.22 -37.41
CA GLY A 894 -11.13 -4.67 -37.29
C GLY A 894 -10.74 -5.71 -38.35
N ALA A 895 -11.61 -6.69 -38.60
CA ALA A 895 -11.41 -7.69 -39.64
C ALA A 895 -11.42 -7.07 -41.06
N TYR A 896 -12.31 -6.11 -41.33
CA TYR A 896 -12.28 -5.34 -42.58
C TYR A 896 -10.99 -4.55 -42.76
N LEU A 897 -10.48 -3.89 -41.72
CA LEU A 897 -9.18 -3.20 -41.79
C LEU A 897 -8.04 -4.16 -42.11
N ASN A 898 -7.99 -5.32 -41.44
CA ASN A 898 -6.97 -6.32 -41.69
C ASN A 898 -7.05 -6.90 -43.12
N ASN A 899 -8.26 -6.98 -43.69
CA ASN A 899 -8.49 -7.38 -45.08
C ASN A 899 -8.40 -6.23 -46.09
N ASN A 900 -7.89 -5.06 -45.70
CA ASN A 900 -7.78 -3.84 -46.52
C ASN A 900 -9.11 -3.29 -47.08
N GLN A 901 -10.26 -3.62 -46.47
CA GLN A 901 -11.58 -3.07 -46.80
C GLN A 901 -11.88 -1.82 -45.97
N VAL A 902 -11.06 -0.77 -46.15
CA VAL A 902 -11.03 0.41 -45.28
C VAL A 902 -12.36 1.16 -45.23
N ASP A 903 -13.05 1.33 -46.37
CA ASP A 903 -14.32 2.09 -46.44
C ASP A 903 -15.43 1.46 -45.60
N LYS A 904 -15.57 0.13 -45.62
CA LYS A 904 -16.55 -0.58 -44.81
C LYS A 904 -16.24 -0.52 -43.31
N ALA A 905 -14.94 -0.57 -42.96
CA ALA A 905 -14.52 -0.43 -41.58
C ALA A 905 -14.84 0.96 -41.02
N LEU A 906 -14.63 2.01 -41.82
CA LEU A 906 -14.95 3.38 -41.45
C LEU A 906 -16.44 3.56 -41.16
N GLU A 907 -17.32 3.09 -42.07
CA GLU A 907 -18.77 3.17 -41.90
C GLU A 907 -19.22 2.57 -40.55
N LEU A 908 -18.74 1.36 -40.23
CA LEU A 908 -19.09 0.68 -38.98
C LEU A 908 -18.49 1.37 -37.74
N LEU A 909 -17.24 1.81 -37.78
CA LEU A 909 -16.58 2.44 -36.63
C LEU A 909 -17.14 3.84 -36.33
N GLU A 910 -17.52 4.61 -37.34
CA GLU A 910 -18.21 5.88 -37.16
C GLU A 910 -19.59 5.68 -36.51
N GLU A 911 -20.36 4.67 -36.95
CA GLU A 911 -21.63 4.30 -36.33
C GLU A 911 -21.45 3.92 -34.84
N VAL A 912 -20.54 2.99 -34.55
CA VAL A 912 -20.28 2.48 -33.20
C VAL A 912 -19.81 3.59 -32.26
N THR A 913 -18.85 4.41 -32.69
CA THR A 913 -18.30 5.49 -31.86
C THR A 913 -19.32 6.57 -31.58
N GLN A 914 -20.21 6.91 -32.53
CA GLN A 914 -21.29 7.87 -32.33
C GLN A 914 -22.32 7.36 -31.31
N ILE A 915 -22.66 6.07 -31.34
CA ILE A 915 -23.54 5.46 -30.34
C ILE A 915 -22.87 5.46 -28.97
N GLN A 916 -21.63 4.96 -28.88
CA GLN A 916 -20.87 4.89 -27.63
C GLN A 916 -20.60 6.26 -27.00
N GLU A 917 -20.46 7.32 -27.81
CA GLU A 917 -20.31 8.68 -27.30
C GLU A 917 -21.56 9.18 -26.55
N LYS A 918 -22.75 8.73 -26.95
CA LYS A 918 -24.03 9.07 -26.30
C LYS A 918 -24.35 8.18 -25.11
N THR A 919 -23.85 6.95 -25.08
CA THR A 919 -24.23 5.93 -24.09
C THR A 919 -23.17 5.64 -23.02
N LEU A 920 -21.88 5.90 -23.31
CA LEU A 920 -20.75 5.57 -22.43
C LEU A 920 -19.95 6.82 -22.05
N LEU A 921 -19.44 6.82 -20.81
CA LEU A 921 -18.52 7.86 -20.32
C LEU A 921 -17.26 7.94 -21.21
N SER A 922 -16.64 9.11 -21.29
CA SER A 922 -15.45 9.35 -22.11
C SER A 922 -14.23 8.51 -21.71
N THR A 923 -14.20 8.00 -20.48
CA THR A 923 -13.14 7.14 -19.94
C THR A 923 -13.41 5.64 -20.13
N HIS A 924 -14.55 5.25 -20.71
CA HIS A 924 -14.93 3.84 -20.83
C HIS A 924 -13.98 3.09 -21.79
N PRO A 925 -13.44 1.91 -21.41
CA PRO A 925 -12.50 1.15 -22.25
C PRO A 925 -13.00 0.86 -23.67
N ASP A 926 -14.22 0.32 -23.81
CA ASP A 926 -14.79 -0.03 -25.11
C ASP A 926 -14.96 1.18 -26.04
N ARG A 927 -15.25 2.37 -25.47
CA ARG A 927 -15.33 3.61 -26.23
C ARG A 927 -13.95 4.01 -26.75
N LEU A 928 -12.94 3.96 -25.89
CA LEU A 928 -11.56 4.27 -26.26
C LEU A 928 -10.99 3.26 -27.27
N ALA A 929 -11.37 1.98 -27.18
CA ALA A 929 -10.97 0.94 -28.12
C ALA A 929 -11.56 1.19 -29.52
N SER A 930 -12.87 1.46 -29.63
CA SER A 930 -13.49 1.81 -30.92
C SER A 930 -12.93 3.11 -31.51
N GLN A 931 -12.66 4.12 -30.68
CA GLN A 931 -12.05 5.37 -31.15
C GLN A 931 -10.60 5.18 -31.63
N HIS A 932 -9.83 4.32 -30.96
CA HIS A 932 -8.49 3.95 -31.39
C HIS A 932 -8.53 3.23 -32.76
N GLU A 933 -9.42 2.26 -32.94
CA GLU A 933 -9.59 1.57 -34.23
C GLU A 933 -10.13 2.51 -35.32
N LEU A 934 -11.05 3.43 -35.00
CA LEU A 934 -11.51 4.45 -35.94
C LEU A 934 -10.36 5.35 -36.41
N ALA A 935 -9.45 5.73 -35.51
CA ALA A 935 -8.29 6.51 -35.89
C ALA A 935 -7.34 5.73 -36.81
N LYS A 936 -7.12 4.44 -36.55
CA LYS A 936 -6.38 3.55 -37.47
C LYS A 936 -7.04 3.47 -38.84
N ALA A 937 -8.37 3.38 -38.90
CA ALA A 937 -9.13 3.41 -40.14
C ALA A 937 -8.95 4.74 -40.90
N TYR A 938 -9.00 5.88 -40.19
CA TYR A 938 -8.71 7.19 -40.78
C TYR A 938 -7.28 7.28 -41.34
N LEU A 939 -6.27 6.75 -40.64
CA LEU A 939 -4.89 6.70 -41.16
C LEU A 939 -4.81 5.88 -42.45
N ASN A 940 -5.44 4.71 -42.48
CA ASN A 940 -5.43 3.84 -43.67
C ASN A 940 -6.17 4.46 -44.85
N ASN A 941 -7.16 5.34 -44.60
CA ASN A 941 -7.86 6.12 -45.63
C ASN A 941 -7.23 7.50 -45.91
N ASN A 942 -5.99 7.74 -45.48
CA ASN A 942 -5.26 9.00 -45.63
C ASN A 942 -5.94 10.25 -45.02
N GLN A 943 -6.87 10.09 -44.08
CA GLN A 943 -7.48 11.18 -43.31
C GLN A 943 -6.63 11.47 -42.05
N VAL A 944 -5.37 11.85 -42.27
CA VAL A 944 -4.34 11.91 -41.21
C VAL A 944 -4.69 12.90 -40.09
N ASP A 945 -5.22 14.09 -40.43
CA ASP A 945 -5.55 15.11 -39.42
C ASP A 945 -6.65 14.65 -38.45
N LYS A 946 -7.69 13.98 -38.97
CA LYS A 946 -8.75 13.41 -38.12
C LYS A 946 -8.23 12.30 -37.20
N ALA A 947 -7.29 11.50 -37.70
CA ALA A 947 -6.67 10.45 -36.91
C ALA A 947 -5.83 11.03 -35.76
N ILE A 948 -5.04 12.09 -36.02
CA ILE A 948 -4.25 12.78 -35.00
C ILE A 948 -5.16 13.35 -33.91
N GLU A 949 -6.20 14.11 -34.29
CA GLU A 949 -7.14 14.71 -33.32
C GLU A 949 -7.75 13.65 -32.39
N LEU A 950 -8.19 12.52 -32.96
CA LEU A 950 -8.80 11.44 -32.19
C LEU A 950 -7.78 10.70 -31.32
N LEU A 951 -6.57 10.42 -31.83
CA LEU A 951 -5.51 9.73 -31.09
C LEU A 951 -4.90 10.59 -29.98
N GLU A 952 -4.76 11.90 -30.16
CA GLU A 952 -4.33 12.81 -29.09
C GLU A 952 -5.34 12.77 -27.93
N LYS A 953 -6.64 12.84 -28.24
CA LYS A 953 -7.71 12.74 -27.24
C LYS A 953 -7.69 11.40 -26.51
N VAL A 954 -7.63 10.29 -27.25
CA VAL A 954 -7.58 8.93 -26.66
C VAL A 954 -6.33 8.74 -25.81
N THR A 955 -5.17 9.18 -26.31
CA THR A 955 -3.89 9.06 -25.60
C THR A 955 -3.86 9.91 -24.34
N GLN A 956 -4.38 11.15 -24.37
CA GLN A 956 -4.46 12.00 -23.18
C GLN A 956 -5.39 11.42 -22.10
N ILE A 957 -6.51 10.80 -22.51
CA ILE A 957 -7.39 10.11 -21.57
C ILE A 957 -6.66 8.89 -20.99
N ARG A 958 -6.08 8.04 -21.85
CA ARG A 958 -5.33 6.84 -21.44
C ARG A 958 -4.10 7.19 -20.60
N GLU A 959 -3.46 8.34 -20.80
CA GLU A 959 -2.35 8.80 -19.96
C GLU A 959 -2.80 9.17 -18.54
N LYS A 960 -4.00 9.75 -18.41
CA LYS A 960 -4.60 10.09 -17.10
C LYS A 960 -5.21 8.87 -16.40
N THR A 961 -5.65 7.86 -17.15
CA THR A 961 -6.37 6.70 -16.60
C THR A 961 -5.56 5.41 -16.53
N LEU A 962 -4.49 5.27 -17.33
CA LEU A 962 -3.65 4.07 -17.44
C LEU A 962 -2.17 4.42 -17.22
N LEU A 963 -1.45 3.52 -16.56
CA LEU A 963 0.00 3.63 -16.36
C LEU A 963 0.74 3.63 -17.70
N SER A 964 1.94 4.21 -17.73
CA SER A 964 2.77 4.31 -18.95
C SER A 964 3.12 2.97 -19.59
N THR A 965 3.09 1.86 -18.84
CA THR A 965 3.35 0.50 -19.33
C THR A 965 2.12 -0.21 -19.92
N HIS A 966 0.91 0.35 -19.80
CA HIS A 966 -0.31 -0.36 -20.19
C HIS A 966 -0.36 -0.60 -21.71
N PRO A 967 -0.66 -1.84 -22.19
CA PRO A 967 -0.67 -2.17 -23.61
C PRO A 967 -1.52 -1.23 -24.47
N ASP A 968 -2.74 -0.92 -24.04
CA ASP A 968 -3.63 -0.01 -24.77
C ASP A 968 -3.11 1.44 -24.85
N ARG A 969 -2.42 1.92 -23.81
CA ARG A 969 -1.79 3.24 -23.82
C ARG A 969 -0.64 3.24 -24.81
N LEU A 970 0.24 2.25 -24.72
CA LEU A 970 1.38 2.09 -25.63
C LEU A 970 0.91 1.91 -27.08
N ALA A 971 -0.18 1.17 -27.32
CA ALA A 971 -0.77 1.01 -28.65
C ALA A 971 -1.29 2.34 -29.21
N SER A 972 -1.99 3.15 -28.41
CA SER A 972 -2.43 4.49 -28.83
C SER A 972 -1.28 5.47 -29.05
N GLN A 973 -0.28 5.50 -28.17
CA GLN A 973 0.93 6.31 -28.35
C GLN A 973 1.69 5.89 -29.62
N HIS A 974 1.79 4.58 -29.87
CA HIS A 974 2.41 4.03 -31.08
C HIS A 974 1.66 4.46 -32.35
N GLU A 975 0.34 4.33 -32.38
CA GLU A 975 -0.46 4.78 -33.54
C GLU A 975 -0.46 6.30 -33.71
N LEU A 976 -0.43 7.07 -32.61
CA LEU A 976 -0.28 8.53 -32.66
C LEU A 976 1.08 8.93 -33.25
N ALA A 977 2.16 8.24 -32.87
CA ALA A 977 3.49 8.46 -33.45
C ALA A 977 3.52 8.12 -34.95
N ARG A 978 2.84 7.03 -35.38
CA ARG A 978 2.66 6.72 -36.81
C ARG A 978 1.89 7.82 -37.55
N ALA A 979 0.86 8.39 -36.93
CA ALA A 979 0.09 9.51 -37.47
C ALA A 979 0.96 10.77 -37.64
N TYR A 980 1.75 11.12 -36.62
CA TYR A 980 2.69 12.24 -36.68
C TYR A 980 3.74 12.07 -37.78
N LEU A 981 4.31 10.87 -37.97
CA LEU A 981 5.22 10.62 -39.10
C LEU A 981 4.55 10.86 -40.44
N ARG A 982 3.29 10.44 -40.62
CA ARG A 982 2.56 10.65 -41.88
C ARG A 982 2.23 12.12 -42.14
N ASN A 983 2.08 12.93 -41.08
CA ASN A 983 1.86 14.37 -41.18
C ASN A 983 3.16 15.20 -41.08
N ASN A 984 4.32 14.57 -41.26
CA ASN A 984 5.64 15.21 -41.23
C ASN A 984 6.01 15.90 -39.90
N GLN A 985 5.36 15.54 -38.79
CA GLN A 985 5.71 15.97 -37.43
C GLN A 985 6.73 15.01 -36.82
N VAL A 986 7.89 14.90 -37.48
CA VAL A 986 8.88 13.86 -37.24
C VAL A 986 9.43 13.87 -35.81
N ASP A 987 9.70 15.05 -35.24
CA ASP A 987 10.24 15.18 -33.88
C ASP A 987 9.29 14.60 -32.82
N LYS A 988 8.00 14.95 -32.90
CA LYS A 988 6.96 14.42 -31.99
C LYS A 988 6.81 12.91 -32.13
N ALA A 989 6.97 12.38 -33.34
CA ALA A 989 6.89 10.95 -33.58
C ALA A 989 8.08 10.21 -32.98
N ILE A 990 9.30 10.73 -33.13
CA ILE A 990 10.51 10.16 -32.52
C ILE A 990 10.38 10.13 -31.01
N GLU A 991 9.97 11.24 -30.39
CA GLU A 991 9.76 11.33 -28.93
C GLU A 991 8.83 10.22 -28.41
N LEU A 992 7.66 10.05 -29.04
CA LEU A 992 6.73 9.00 -28.66
C LEU A 992 7.23 7.58 -28.96
N PHE A 993 7.90 7.37 -30.11
CA PHE A 993 8.46 6.05 -30.43
C PHE A 993 9.61 5.66 -29.50
N GLU A 994 10.46 6.61 -29.09
CA GLU A 994 11.52 6.40 -28.10
C GLU A 994 10.91 6.02 -26.75
N GLU A 995 9.91 6.77 -26.26
CA GLU A 995 9.18 6.47 -25.02
C GLU A 995 8.59 5.05 -25.06
N VAL A 996 7.80 4.74 -26.09
CA VAL A 996 7.12 3.43 -26.23
C VAL A 996 8.14 2.30 -26.35
N THR A 997 9.22 2.49 -27.12
CA THR A 997 10.24 1.46 -27.31
C THR A 997 11.03 1.21 -26.04
N GLN A 998 11.45 2.26 -25.33
CA GLN A 998 12.17 2.15 -24.06
C GLN A 998 11.32 1.44 -22.98
N ILE A 999 10.02 1.72 -22.94
CA ILE A 999 9.10 1.03 -22.04
C ILE A 999 8.98 -0.45 -22.43
N LYS A 1000 8.74 -0.77 -23.71
CA LYS A 1000 8.61 -2.15 -24.19
C LYS A 1000 9.89 -2.99 -24.05
N GLU A 1001 11.07 -2.38 -24.18
CA GLU A 1001 12.35 -3.07 -23.95
C GLU A 1001 12.58 -3.44 -22.47
N LYS A 1002 12.00 -2.67 -21.54
CA LYS A 1002 12.05 -2.98 -20.11
C LYS A 1002 11.02 -4.04 -19.69
N THR A 1003 9.89 -4.12 -20.39
CA THR A 1003 8.75 -4.98 -20.01
C THR A 1003 8.66 -6.29 -20.79
N LEU A 1004 9.13 -6.34 -22.04
CA LEU A 1004 9.04 -7.50 -22.92
C LEU A 1004 10.43 -8.01 -23.29
N LEU A 1005 10.54 -9.33 -23.48
CA LEU A 1005 11.76 -9.93 -24.01
C LEU A 1005 12.12 -9.27 -25.36
N SER A 1006 13.42 -9.11 -25.63
CA SER A 1006 13.92 -8.56 -26.89
C SER A 1006 13.52 -9.37 -28.13
N THR A 1007 13.00 -10.58 -27.94
CA THR A 1007 12.51 -11.48 -28.98
C THR A 1007 10.98 -11.40 -29.18
N HIS A 1008 10.27 -10.57 -28.41
CA HIS A 1008 8.82 -10.46 -28.48
C HIS A 1008 8.36 -9.66 -29.72
N PRO A 1009 7.33 -10.11 -30.49
CA PRO A 1009 6.90 -9.45 -31.73
C PRO A 1009 6.58 -7.95 -31.58
N GLN A 1010 5.88 -7.57 -30.50
CA GLN A 1010 5.53 -6.16 -30.22
C GLN A 1010 6.74 -5.26 -29.90
N SER A 1011 7.84 -5.83 -29.37
CA SER A 1011 9.09 -5.11 -29.13
C SER A 1011 9.83 -4.89 -30.45
N LEU A 1012 9.85 -5.90 -31.32
CA LEU A 1012 10.45 -5.82 -32.66
C LEU A 1012 9.73 -4.80 -33.55
N ILE A 1013 8.39 -4.77 -33.53
CA ILE A 1013 7.59 -3.78 -34.28
C ILE A 1013 7.91 -2.34 -33.82
N SER A 1014 7.93 -2.09 -32.51
CA SER A 1014 8.25 -0.76 -31.98
C SER A 1014 9.65 -0.28 -32.36
N ARG A 1015 10.67 -1.15 -32.24
CA ARG A 1015 12.05 -0.84 -32.68
C ARG A 1015 12.14 -0.59 -34.19
N GLN A 1016 11.42 -1.37 -34.99
CA GLN A 1016 11.36 -1.17 -36.45
C GLN A 1016 10.76 0.20 -36.80
N GLU A 1017 9.65 0.59 -36.18
CA GLU A 1017 9.03 1.89 -36.44
C GLU A 1017 9.88 3.07 -35.91
N LEU A 1018 10.59 2.90 -34.79
CA LEU A 1018 11.57 3.89 -34.33
C LEU A 1018 12.73 4.05 -35.33
N ALA A 1019 13.27 2.93 -35.85
CA ALA A 1019 14.31 2.98 -36.87
C ALA A 1019 13.81 3.66 -38.15
N ARG A 1020 12.54 3.44 -38.52
CA ARG A 1020 11.89 4.13 -39.63
C ARG A 1020 11.73 5.63 -39.36
N ALA A 1021 11.38 6.03 -38.14
CA ALA A 1021 11.28 7.43 -37.75
C ALA A 1021 12.63 8.16 -37.89
N TYR A 1022 13.71 7.57 -37.34
CA TYR A 1022 15.07 8.10 -37.51
C TYR A 1022 15.49 8.17 -38.97
N TYR A 1023 15.15 7.15 -39.77
CA TYR A 1023 15.42 7.16 -41.21
C TYR A 1023 14.75 8.35 -41.92
N VAL A 1024 13.47 8.60 -41.64
CA VAL A 1024 12.71 9.73 -42.22
C VAL A 1024 13.31 11.08 -41.77
N HIS A 1025 13.84 11.15 -40.55
CA HIS A 1025 14.53 12.34 -40.04
C HIS A 1025 15.95 12.53 -40.61
N GLY A 1026 16.51 11.51 -41.28
CA GLY A 1026 17.89 11.52 -41.78
C GLY A 1026 18.95 11.03 -40.77
N GLU A 1027 18.56 10.55 -39.59
CA GLU A 1027 19.50 10.05 -38.57
C GLU A 1027 19.90 8.58 -38.80
N TYR A 1028 20.55 8.29 -39.93
CA TYR A 1028 20.88 6.91 -40.33
C TYR A 1028 21.78 6.19 -39.32
N GLN A 1029 22.64 6.93 -38.62
CA GLN A 1029 23.54 6.40 -37.58
C GLN A 1029 22.77 5.80 -36.39
N LYS A 1030 21.59 6.34 -36.03
CA LYS A 1030 20.73 5.79 -34.98
C LYS A 1030 19.81 4.69 -35.53
N ALA A 1031 19.29 4.85 -36.74
CA ALA A 1031 18.37 3.88 -37.37
C ALA A 1031 19.03 2.52 -37.65
N LEU A 1032 20.25 2.53 -38.18
CA LEU A 1032 20.93 1.33 -38.68
C LEU A 1032 21.22 0.25 -37.63
N PRO A 1033 21.77 0.54 -36.43
CA PRO A 1033 21.99 -0.49 -35.42
C PRO A 1033 20.69 -1.15 -34.95
N ILE A 1034 19.62 -0.36 -34.78
CA ILE A 1034 18.31 -0.85 -34.33
C ILE A 1034 17.72 -1.83 -35.36
N ILE A 1035 17.65 -1.44 -36.63
CA ILE A 1035 17.03 -2.29 -37.67
C ILE A 1035 17.89 -3.52 -38.01
N LYS A 1036 19.23 -3.43 -37.92
CA LYS A 1036 20.12 -4.60 -38.06
C LYS A 1036 19.80 -5.68 -37.04
N GLU A 1037 19.60 -5.28 -35.78
CA GLU A 1037 19.29 -6.22 -34.70
C GLU A 1037 17.89 -6.82 -34.86
N VAL A 1038 16.89 -6.03 -35.26
CA VAL A 1038 15.53 -6.54 -35.55
C VAL A 1038 15.55 -7.60 -36.65
N VAL A 1039 16.27 -7.36 -37.76
CA VAL A 1039 16.40 -8.33 -38.86
C VAL A 1039 17.11 -9.61 -38.40
N ARG A 1040 18.18 -9.49 -37.60
CA ARG A 1040 18.90 -10.65 -37.04
C ARG A 1040 17.97 -11.53 -36.21
N ILE A 1041 17.25 -10.94 -35.26
CA ILE A 1041 16.32 -11.68 -34.39
C ILE A 1041 15.22 -12.36 -35.22
N ARG A 1042 14.60 -11.65 -36.17
CA ARG A 1042 13.56 -12.23 -37.04
C ARG A 1042 14.07 -13.36 -37.94
N SER A 1043 15.34 -13.32 -38.34
CA SER A 1043 15.95 -14.40 -39.12
C SER A 1043 16.22 -15.67 -38.32
N GLU A 1044 16.36 -15.55 -37.00
CA GLU A 1044 16.59 -16.67 -36.06
C GLU A 1044 15.28 -17.32 -35.58
N GLN A 1045 14.14 -16.61 -35.65
CA GLN A 1045 12.87 -17.03 -35.03
C GLN A 1045 11.88 -17.79 -35.93
N ASP A 1046 12.19 -18.02 -37.21
CA ASP A 1046 11.28 -18.68 -38.17
C ASP A 1046 9.82 -18.16 -38.09
N GLU A 1047 9.68 -16.83 -37.99
CA GLU A 1047 8.41 -16.14 -37.73
C GLU A 1047 7.41 -16.36 -38.90
N PRO A 1048 6.12 -16.68 -38.67
CA PRO A 1048 5.14 -16.98 -39.72
C PRO A 1048 4.79 -15.82 -40.69
N GLY A 1049 5.41 -14.65 -40.56
CA GLY A 1049 5.07 -13.44 -41.30
C GLY A 1049 6.16 -13.01 -42.28
N TYR A 1050 6.12 -13.54 -43.51
CA TYR A 1050 6.98 -13.11 -44.62
C TYR A 1050 7.01 -11.57 -44.80
N LEU A 1051 5.88 -10.90 -44.55
CA LEU A 1051 5.71 -9.46 -44.78
C LEU A 1051 6.57 -8.58 -43.84
N TYR A 1052 6.59 -8.85 -42.53
CA TYR A 1052 7.31 -8.03 -41.55
C TYR A 1052 8.83 -8.17 -41.66
N ARG A 1053 9.29 -9.38 -42.01
CA ARG A 1053 10.70 -9.64 -42.30
C ARG A 1053 11.15 -8.87 -43.54
N VAL A 1054 10.43 -9.00 -44.65
CA VAL A 1054 10.71 -8.26 -45.90
C VAL A 1054 10.73 -6.75 -45.65
N TYR A 1055 9.77 -6.24 -44.88
CA TYR A 1055 9.69 -4.82 -44.57
C TYR A 1055 10.87 -4.34 -43.70
N SER A 1056 11.32 -5.13 -42.71
CA SER A 1056 12.54 -4.80 -41.95
C SER A 1056 13.80 -4.82 -42.81
N GLU A 1057 13.91 -5.79 -43.72
CA GLU A 1057 15.03 -5.91 -44.66
C GLU A 1057 15.06 -4.72 -45.65
N GLN A 1058 13.88 -4.24 -46.07
CA GLN A 1058 13.75 -3.02 -46.88
C GLN A 1058 14.24 -1.79 -46.11
N ILE A 1059 13.77 -1.57 -44.88
CA ILE A 1059 14.24 -0.44 -44.04
C ILE A 1059 15.76 -0.52 -43.85
N LEU A 1060 16.30 -1.71 -43.57
CA LEU A 1060 17.74 -1.94 -43.43
C LEU A 1060 18.52 -1.57 -44.72
N SER A 1061 18.03 -1.98 -45.89
CA SER A 1061 18.63 -1.67 -47.18
C SER A 1061 18.66 -0.16 -47.45
N VAL A 1062 17.55 0.51 -47.17
CA VAL A 1062 17.41 1.95 -47.40
C VAL A 1062 18.28 2.75 -46.41
N CYS A 1063 18.35 2.35 -45.13
CA CYS A 1063 19.24 2.96 -44.14
C CYS A 1063 20.73 2.81 -44.52
N ARG A 1064 21.15 1.64 -45.06
CA ARG A 1064 22.52 1.45 -45.56
C ARG A 1064 22.83 2.41 -46.71
N SER A 1065 21.92 2.48 -47.68
CA SER A 1065 22.06 3.36 -48.84
C SER A 1065 22.08 4.85 -48.49
N GLY A 1066 21.39 5.25 -47.41
CA GLY A 1066 21.42 6.61 -46.86
C GLY A 1066 22.75 6.92 -46.17
N MET A 1067 23.25 6.00 -45.34
CA MET A 1067 24.53 6.16 -44.64
C MET A 1067 25.73 6.16 -45.59
N GLU A 1068 25.70 5.37 -46.67
CA GLU A 1068 26.72 5.41 -47.73
C GLU A 1068 26.74 6.76 -48.46
N ARG A 1069 25.57 7.38 -48.65
CA ARG A 1069 25.46 8.73 -49.24
C ARG A 1069 26.03 9.79 -48.30
N GLU A 1070 25.70 9.78 -47.02
CA GLU A 1070 26.30 10.70 -46.02
C GLU A 1070 27.83 10.55 -45.92
N LEU A 1071 28.34 9.32 -45.98
CA LEU A 1071 29.80 9.05 -45.98
C LEU A 1071 30.48 9.56 -47.27
N SER A 1072 29.77 9.51 -48.41
CA SER A 1072 30.25 10.06 -49.68
C SER A 1072 30.23 11.60 -49.72
N GLU A 1073 29.28 12.24 -49.05
CA GLU A 1073 29.14 13.70 -48.98
C GLU A 1073 30.04 14.33 -47.89
N SER A 1074 30.39 13.59 -46.83
CA SER A 1074 31.26 14.04 -45.73
C SER A 1074 32.77 13.94 -46.02
N GLY A 1075 33.18 13.55 -47.22
CA GLY A 1075 34.58 13.66 -47.68
C GLY A 1075 35.56 12.63 -47.13
N THR A 1076 35.07 11.48 -46.62
CA THR A 1076 35.92 10.35 -46.22
C THR A 1076 35.73 9.18 -47.17
N ILE A 1077 36.34 9.26 -48.35
CA ILE A 1077 36.50 8.12 -49.24
C ILE A 1077 37.82 7.42 -48.89
N ALA A 1078 37.72 6.21 -48.35
CA ALA A 1078 38.75 5.19 -48.55
C ALA A 1078 38.05 3.89 -48.96
N ASP A 1079 38.13 3.62 -50.25
CA ASP A 1079 37.86 2.36 -50.95
C ASP A 1079 36.51 1.64 -50.69
N ALA A 1080 35.61 1.78 -51.66
CA ALA A 1080 34.57 0.79 -51.92
C ALA A 1080 34.37 0.63 -53.44
N SER A 1081 35.21 -0.20 -54.06
CA SER A 1081 34.95 -0.76 -55.37
C SER A 1081 33.80 -1.78 -55.28
N GLY A 1082 32.62 -1.45 -55.79
CA GLY A 1082 31.57 -2.46 -56.03
C GLY A 1082 30.11 -2.01 -55.95
N ILE A 1083 29.71 -0.86 -56.51
CA ILE A 1083 28.29 -0.50 -56.65
C ILE A 1083 27.82 -0.78 -58.09
N LYS A 1084 26.98 -1.80 -58.27
CA LYS A 1084 26.01 -1.87 -59.37
C LYS A 1084 24.69 -2.50 -58.92
N SER A 1085 23.62 -1.74 -59.19
CA SER A 1085 22.21 -2.10 -59.38
C SER A 1085 21.46 -2.75 -58.20
N VAL A 1086 20.46 -2.05 -57.63
CA VAL A 1086 19.03 -2.22 -57.93
C VAL A 1086 18.27 -0.95 -57.50
N ALA A 1087 17.85 -0.15 -58.46
CA ALA A 1087 16.78 0.84 -58.32
C ALA A 1087 15.73 0.48 -59.38
N ALA A 1088 14.59 -0.06 -58.95
CA ALA A 1088 13.28 -0.10 -59.62
C ALA A 1088 12.46 -1.29 -59.09
N ALA A 1089 11.54 -1.03 -58.16
CA ALA A 1089 10.24 -1.68 -58.04
C ALA A 1089 9.52 -1.14 -56.78
N GLN A 1090 8.81 -0.03 -56.94
CA GLN A 1090 7.63 0.29 -56.14
C GLN A 1090 6.43 -0.15 -56.98
N ASP A 1091 5.65 -1.07 -56.43
CA ASP A 1091 4.19 -1.13 -56.44
C ASP A 1091 3.74 -1.94 -55.22
#